data_AF-A0A3S1HK50-F1
#
_entry.id   AF-A0A3S1HK50-F1
#
_cell.length_a   1.000
_cell.length_b   1.000
_cell.length_c   1.000
_cell.angle_alpha   90.00
_cell.angle_beta   90.00
_cell.angle_gamma   90.00
#
_symmetry.space_group_name_H-M   'P 1'
#
loop_
_entity.id
_entity.type
_entity.pdbx_description
1 polymer ?
#
loop_
_entity_poly.entity_id
_entity_poly.type
_entity_poly.pdbx_seq_one_letter_code
_entity_poly.pdbx_strand_id
1 'polypeptide(L)'
;MPNERATVVQTPAGADLTFTHLIGRDEISRCFAYTVGFVSKNRDVDPLKMLGGVVSVEGESDPKRWFSGLVSDFKLTRIEDRLAFYEATVRPWLWFLGNTTDCRIFQNMTAVEIVEKIFSKYGIAKFEKRLQGSYPQREYCVQYDESDLDFVQRLLEHEGIFYFFGHDEGKHTLILCDAMSKLKPAPGYEKVLYNFEGQASRRDVEYITEWIPGSAVRPGAYAHTDYDFEKPGADLMAKSAQPFAHKEASGENYRQPGAHLDVGRGDKIAGIRREELQAVHQHSTAVGTVRGLFSGCKFTLESFPRDDQNQDYLVVSAEYRLFDPGYRTQNEAHSENFKVVLGVAPTKLPYRPPRITPRPIMRGPQTATVVGPSGEEIFTDKYARVKVQFHWDRIGKKDQNSSCFVRVSQTWAGSNWGFIQIPRIGQEVIVDFIEGDPDLPIITGRVYNASQMPPYGLPGNATQSGWKSNSSKGGGGYNELMFEDKAGSELVNFQAQKDHHLLIKHDRNKTVQHDQSDRIDHDAKHSVGHNLDEDVGNNKTVKIGVDQTTNIGSNDTETVGANRSLTVMANETIHVVANSTENIDANHSQTVGLNQTVTVGVARVDTVGAAEARTVGASQTNTIGATRSVSVGINQSHSIGAADSWDIGASQTVNVGANQSVTVGSAQSFSVGAARSASIGADDSTSVGGAHTLGIAKGSAISVGEDSSIKVGKKLVIDAGDEILIQTGSAKIMMKKDGTIAIEGKDISVKGSGKISIKASSDVVIKGSTISEN
;
A
#
# COMPACT_ATOMS: atom_id res chain seq x y z
N MET A 1 55.79 56.62 64.70
CA MET A 1 55.32 56.21 63.37
C MET A 1 54.77 54.80 63.54
N PRO A 2 53.45 54.57 63.41
CA PRO A 2 52.92 53.22 63.56
C PRO A 2 53.48 52.37 62.41
N ASN A 3 53.93 51.15 62.74
CA ASN A 3 54.40 50.15 61.79
C ASN A 3 53.28 49.84 60.79
N GLU A 4 53.28 50.51 59.63
CA GLU A 4 52.42 50.14 58.50
C GLU A 4 52.92 48.79 57.98
N ARG A 5 52.10 47.76 58.21
CA ARG A 5 52.38 46.39 57.83
C ARG A 5 52.28 46.31 56.30
N ALA A 6 53.35 45.88 55.63
CA ALA A 6 53.32 45.64 54.18
C ALA A 6 52.18 44.68 53.83
N THR A 7 51.44 44.98 52.76
CA THR A 7 50.33 44.15 52.29
C THR A 7 50.83 42.73 52.02
N VAL A 8 50.19 41.72 52.61
CA VAL A 8 50.60 40.32 52.45
C VAL A 8 50.18 39.82 51.06
N VAL A 9 51.14 39.28 50.31
CA VAL A 9 50.87 38.63 49.02
C VAL A 9 51.49 37.24 48.98
N GLN A 10 50.73 36.28 48.46
CA GLN A 10 51.19 34.94 48.16
C GLN A 10 51.33 34.80 46.65
N THR A 11 52.49 34.31 46.21
CA THR A 11 52.78 34.08 44.79
C THR A 11 53.40 32.70 44.58
N PRO A 12 53.27 32.10 43.39
CA PRO A 12 53.96 30.85 43.05
C PRO A 12 55.49 30.97 43.07
N ALA A 13 56.02 32.19 42.85
CA ALA A 13 57.44 32.48 42.94
C ALA A 13 57.96 32.71 44.38
N GLY A 14 57.10 32.57 45.39
CA GLY A 14 57.46 32.73 46.79
C GLY A 14 57.73 34.19 47.19
N ALA A 15 58.70 34.40 48.07
CA ALA A 15 59.03 35.72 48.66
C ALA A 15 59.84 36.64 47.73
N ASP A 16 60.15 36.21 46.50
CA ASP A 16 60.92 36.98 45.53
C ASP A 16 60.14 38.20 45.00
N LEU A 17 58.81 38.21 45.11
CA LEU A 17 57.93 39.28 44.65
C LEU A 17 57.29 39.99 45.85
N THR A 18 57.49 41.30 45.94
CA THR A 18 56.82 42.17 46.93
C THR A 18 55.67 42.90 46.28
N PHE A 19 54.52 42.98 46.94
CA PHE A 19 53.34 43.70 46.45
C PHE A 19 53.60 45.20 46.26
N THR A 20 52.98 45.81 45.24
CA THR A 20 52.99 47.27 45.04
C THR A 20 51.59 47.84 44.89
N HIS A 21 50.74 47.19 44.09
CA HIS A 21 49.37 47.64 43.86
C HIS A 21 48.47 46.51 43.37
N LEU A 22 47.16 46.67 43.58
CA LEU A 22 46.10 45.90 42.94
C LEU A 22 45.09 46.89 42.36
N ILE A 23 44.85 46.76 41.06
CA ILE A 23 43.78 47.47 40.37
C ILE A 23 42.92 46.42 39.68
N GLY A 24 41.62 46.40 39.94
CA GLY A 24 40.78 45.48 39.20
C GLY A 24 39.32 45.52 39.55
N ARG A 25 38.56 44.73 38.81
CA ARG A 25 37.10 44.75 38.83
C ARG A 25 36.56 43.34 38.98
N ASP A 26 35.59 43.17 39.86
CA ASP A 26 34.69 42.03 39.87
C ASP A 26 33.24 42.48 39.64
N GLU A 27 32.45 41.63 39.00
CA GLU A 27 31.06 41.90 38.67
C GLU A 27 30.30 40.59 38.66
N ILE A 28 29.06 40.63 39.16
CA ILE A 28 28.16 39.48 39.13
C ILE A 28 28.02 38.99 37.68
N SER A 29 28.17 37.69 37.49
CA SER A 29 28.10 36.99 36.21
C SER A 29 29.18 37.42 35.20
N ARG A 30 30.31 37.91 35.70
CA ARG A 30 31.54 38.17 34.93
C ARG A 30 32.74 37.52 35.60
N CYS A 31 33.75 37.19 34.81
CA CYS A 31 35.03 36.78 35.36
C CYS A 31 35.79 38.02 35.86
N PHE A 32 36.17 38.03 37.15
CA PHE A 32 36.97 39.14 37.69
C PHE A 32 38.32 39.27 36.98
N ALA A 33 38.90 40.46 37.07
CA ALA A 33 40.23 40.76 36.54
C ALA A 33 40.97 41.66 37.52
N TYR A 34 42.05 41.15 38.12
CA TYR A 34 42.91 41.93 39.01
C TYR A 34 44.30 42.06 38.39
N THR A 35 44.73 43.29 38.18
CA THR A 35 46.10 43.64 37.81
C THR A 35 46.88 43.82 39.09
N VAL A 36 47.81 42.91 39.38
CA VAL A 36 48.63 42.92 40.59
C VAL A 36 50.07 43.25 40.22
N GLY A 37 50.56 44.37 40.73
CA GLY A 37 51.93 44.81 40.53
C GLY A 37 52.87 44.29 41.62
N PHE A 38 54.07 43.93 41.21
CA PHE A 38 55.13 43.46 42.09
C PHE A 38 56.44 44.18 41.85
N VAL A 39 57.30 44.20 42.86
CA VAL A 39 58.69 44.63 42.75
C VAL A 39 59.61 43.54 43.28
N SER A 40 60.75 43.35 42.63
CA SER A 40 61.76 42.36 42.99
C SER A 40 63.18 42.88 42.78
N LYS A 41 64.13 42.34 43.54
CA LYS A 41 65.57 42.45 43.23
C LYS A 41 65.99 41.46 42.14
N ASN A 42 65.21 40.40 41.93
CA ASN A 42 65.45 39.41 40.90
C ASN A 42 64.87 39.87 39.55
N ARG A 43 65.72 39.99 38.54
CA ARG A 43 65.35 40.43 37.18
C ARG A 43 64.95 39.26 36.26
N ASP A 44 65.18 38.04 36.73
CA ASP A 44 65.02 36.80 35.97
C ASP A 44 63.92 35.92 36.60
N VAL A 45 62.84 36.54 37.10
CA VAL A 45 61.68 35.79 37.59
C VAL A 45 61.03 35.08 36.41
N ASP A 46 61.10 33.75 36.41
CA ASP A 46 60.57 32.90 35.33
C ASP A 46 59.03 33.04 35.23
N PRO A 47 58.50 33.60 34.13
CA PRO A 47 57.05 33.74 33.94
C PRO A 47 56.30 32.41 33.98
N LEU A 48 56.93 31.30 33.56
CA LEU A 48 56.28 29.98 33.54
C LEU A 48 55.96 29.44 34.93
N LYS A 49 56.68 29.88 35.96
CA LYS A 49 56.36 29.54 37.36
C LYS A 49 55.14 30.30 37.87
N MET A 50 54.85 31.47 37.30
CA MET A 50 53.73 32.32 37.69
C MET A 50 52.44 31.91 36.99
N LEU A 51 52.48 31.70 35.67
CA LEU A 51 51.31 31.42 34.82
C LEU A 51 50.52 30.19 35.30
N GLY A 52 49.20 30.32 35.42
CA GLY A 52 48.31 29.28 35.94
C GLY A 52 48.41 29.03 37.45
N GLY A 53 49.40 29.62 38.13
CA GLY A 53 49.57 29.53 39.57
C GLY A 53 48.68 30.52 40.34
N VAL A 54 48.50 30.26 41.63
CA VAL A 54 47.64 31.08 42.50
C VAL A 54 48.37 32.33 42.98
N VAL A 55 47.74 33.49 42.82
CA VAL A 55 48.11 34.74 43.50
C VAL A 55 46.99 35.11 44.47
N SER A 56 47.36 35.46 45.71
CA SER A 56 46.43 35.87 46.76
C SER A 56 46.94 37.11 47.49
N VAL A 57 46.18 38.21 47.45
CA VAL A 57 46.53 39.49 48.08
C VAL A 57 45.60 39.75 49.27
N GLU A 58 46.14 40.09 50.44
CA GLU A 58 45.36 40.48 51.62
C GLU A 58 44.83 41.93 51.46
N GLY A 59 43.53 42.14 51.63
CA GLY A 59 42.88 43.46 51.48
C GLY A 59 43.02 44.41 52.67
N GLU A 60 43.75 44.00 53.72
CA GLU A 60 43.97 44.74 54.98
C GLU A 60 42.66 45.18 55.68
N SER A 61 41.66 44.31 55.71
CA SER A 61 40.41 44.49 56.46
C SER A 61 40.37 43.65 57.75
N ASP A 62 39.46 43.97 58.67
CA ASP A 62 39.12 43.12 59.82
C ASP A 62 37.60 42.86 59.84
N PRO A 63 37.11 41.62 59.61
CA PRO A 63 37.87 40.39 59.33
C PRO A 63 38.69 40.45 58.02
N LYS A 64 39.76 39.66 57.96
CA LYS A 64 40.67 39.60 56.78
C LYS A 64 39.93 39.22 55.49
N ARG A 65 40.12 40.03 54.46
CA ARG A 65 39.69 39.76 53.08
C ARG A 65 40.86 39.37 52.20
N TRP A 66 40.61 38.47 51.25
CA TRP A 66 41.57 38.05 50.24
C TRP A 66 41.10 38.36 48.82
N PHE A 67 42.05 38.66 47.94
CA PHE A 67 41.88 38.74 46.49
C PHE A 67 42.68 37.62 45.86
N SER A 68 42.02 36.47 45.71
CA SER A 68 42.65 35.22 45.25
C SER A 68 42.21 34.86 43.84
N GLY A 69 43.15 34.43 42.99
CA GLY A 69 42.86 33.91 41.66
C GLY A 69 44.09 33.28 41.01
N LEU A 70 43.99 33.00 39.72
CA LEU A 70 45.06 32.37 38.93
C LEU A 70 45.67 33.37 37.95
N VAL A 71 46.97 33.32 37.77
CA VAL A 71 47.69 34.20 36.85
C VAL A 71 47.41 33.79 35.40
N SER A 72 46.82 34.69 34.63
CA SER A 72 46.53 34.53 33.19
C SER A 72 47.59 35.18 32.29
N ASP A 73 48.26 36.22 32.79
CA ASP A 73 49.32 36.96 32.11
C ASP A 73 50.33 37.43 33.15
N PHE A 74 51.63 37.39 32.83
CA PHE A 74 52.71 37.85 33.71
C PHE A 74 53.80 38.50 32.88
N LYS A 75 54.15 39.75 33.20
CA LYS A 75 55.11 40.55 32.42
C LYS A 75 56.05 41.35 33.31
N LEU A 76 57.29 41.52 32.86
CA LEU A 76 58.22 42.52 33.35
C LEU A 76 57.87 43.86 32.70
N THR A 77 57.50 44.86 33.50
CA THR A 77 57.03 46.17 33.00
C THR A 77 58.17 47.17 32.86
N ARG A 78 59.07 47.24 33.85
CA ARG A 78 60.23 48.14 33.83
C ARG A 78 61.32 47.68 34.80
N ILE A 79 62.54 48.20 34.59
CA ILE A 79 63.69 48.02 35.49
C ILE A 79 64.24 49.41 35.84
N GLU A 80 64.21 49.79 37.11
CA GLU A 80 64.63 51.10 37.62
C GLU A 80 65.39 50.94 38.94
N ASP A 81 66.44 51.72 39.18
CA ASP A 81 67.15 51.83 40.47
C ASP A 81 67.48 50.48 41.17
N ARG A 82 67.92 49.50 40.38
CA ARG A 82 68.27 48.11 40.80
C ARG A 82 67.08 47.21 41.16
N LEU A 83 65.84 47.64 40.93
CA LEU A 83 64.63 46.86 41.09
C LEU A 83 63.98 46.55 39.73
N ALA A 84 63.33 45.40 39.65
CA ALA A 84 62.50 44.97 38.52
C ALA A 84 61.03 45.00 38.93
N PHE A 85 60.18 45.60 38.10
CA PHE A 85 58.75 45.71 38.33
C PHE A 85 58.00 44.73 37.44
N TYR A 86 57.21 43.87 38.04
CA TYR A 86 56.39 42.88 37.34
C TYR A 86 54.91 43.18 37.52
N GLU A 87 54.10 42.66 36.62
CA GLU A 87 52.64 42.77 36.68
C GLU A 87 52.03 41.41 36.32
N ALA A 88 51.05 40.97 37.10
CA ALA A 88 50.24 39.79 36.82
C ALA A 88 48.78 40.18 36.58
N THR A 89 48.16 39.63 35.55
CA THR A 89 46.70 39.64 35.41
C THR A 89 46.13 38.38 36.05
N VAL A 90 45.43 38.55 37.16
CA VAL A 90 44.81 37.48 37.96
C VAL A 90 43.34 37.34 37.59
N ARG A 91 42.91 36.11 37.24
CA ARG A 91 41.58 35.74 36.75
C ARG A 91 41.02 34.55 37.54
N PRO A 92 39.69 34.34 37.57
CA PRO A 92 39.13 33.13 38.15
C PRO A 92 39.45 31.90 37.28
N TRP A 93 39.47 30.72 37.90
CA TRP A 93 39.47 29.43 37.19
C TRP A 93 38.41 29.34 36.08
N LEU A 94 37.24 29.96 36.26
CA LEU A 94 36.16 29.97 35.27
C LEU A 94 36.60 30.62 33.95
N TRP A 95 37.47 31.63 33.99
CA TRP A 95 37.98 32.31 32.79
C TRP A 95 38.75 31.36 31.86
N PHE A 96 39.45 30.36 32.42
CA PHE A 96 40.24 29.41 31.65
C PHE A 96 39.38 28.46 30.80
N LEU A 97 38.07 28.35 31.06
CA LEU A 97 37.15 27.63 30.18
C LEU A 97 37.03 28.32 28.80
N GLY A 98 37.38 29.62 28.71
CA GLY A 98 37.44 30.35 27.44
C GLY A 98 38.58 29.89 26.53
N ASN A 99 39.55 29.13 27.05
CA ASN A 99 40.66 28.58 26.28
C ASN A 99 40.34 27.23 25.63
N THR A 100 39.10 26.73 25.79
CA THR A 100 38.64 25.45 25.23
C THR A 100 37.35 25.65 24.46
N THR A 101 37.32 25.26 23.19
CA THR A 101 36.12 25.21 22.33
C THR A 101 35.82 23.76 21.97
N ASP A 102 34.53 23.38 21.88
CA ASP A 102 34.13 22.07 21.38
C ASP A 102 32.72 22.07 20.77
N CYS A 103 32.38 21.00 20.06
CA CYS A 103 31.03 20.68 19.59
C CYS A 103 30.55 19.39 20.28
N ARG A 104 29.52 19.48 21.12
CA ARG A 104 29.07 18.37 21.98
C ARG A 104 27.57 18.39 22.23
N ILE A 105 27.01 17.20 22.38
CA ILE A 105 25.59 17.00 22.69
C ILE A 105 25.42 16.55 24.14
N PHE A 106 24.46 17.15 24.83
CA PHE A 106 24.00 16.78 26.17
C PHE A 106 22.52 16.40 26.07
N GLN A 107 22.17 15.24 26.63
CA GLN A 107 20.80 14.70 26.55
C GLN A 107 20.30 14.32 27.93
N ASN A 108 19.04 14.64 28.19
CA ASN A 108 18.33 14.32 29.43
C ASN A 108 19.04 14.84 30.69
N MET A 109 19.58 16.06 30.62
CA MET A 109 20.28 16.73 31.72
C MET A 109 19.67 18.11 31.95
N THR A 110 19.61 18.55 33.21
CA THR A 110 19.30 19.94 33.55
C THR A 110 20.46 20.85 33.18
N ALA A 111 20.21 22.16 33.02
CA ALA A 111 21.27 23.13 32.76
C ALA A 111 22.37 23.09 33.85
N VAL A 112 22.00 22.89 35.12
CA VAL A 112 22.95 22.80 36.23
C VAL A 112 23.81 21.54 36.12
N GLU A 113 23.23 20.37 35.82
CA GLU A 113 23.98 19.13 35.63
C GLU A 113 24.95 19.22 34.42
N ILE A 114 24.55 19.91 33.36
CA ILE A 114 25.43 20.20 32.20
C ILE A 114 26.63 21.03 32.66
N VAL A 115 26.38 22.13 33.38
CA VAL A 115 27.45 23.00 33.92
C VAL A 115 28.40 22.22 34.82
N GLU A 116 27.88 21.37 35.71
CA GLU A 116 28.70 20.50 36.57
C GLU A 116 29.56 19.51 35.77
N LYS A 117 29.00 18.94 34.70
CA LYS A 117 29.72 18.04 33.78
C LYS A 117 30.80 18.76 32.97
N ILE A 118 30.64 20.05 32.67
CA ILE A 118 31.72 20.87 32.10
C ILE A 118 32.79 21.10 33.18
N PHE A 119 32.41 21.54 34.37
CA PHE A 119 33.32 21.85 35.46
C PHE A 119 34.18 20.65 35.89
N SER A 120 33.64 19.44 35.87
CA SER A 120 34.37 18.22 36.24
C SER A 120 35.59 17.91 35.36
N LYS A 121 35.69 18.50 34.16
CA LYS A 121 36.87 18.40 33.29
C LYS A 121 38.06 19.22 33.81
N TYR A 122 37.80 20.21 34.65
CA TYR A 122 38.78 21.16 35.13
C TYR A 122 39.08 20.88 36.61
N GLY A 123 40.23 20.25 36.91
CA GLY A 123 40.61 19.91 38.29
C GLY A 123 40.72 21.11 39.25
N ILE A 124 40.89 22.31 38.68
CA ILE A 124 40.93 23.60 39.38
C ILE A 124 39.53 24.14 39.75
N ALA A 125 38.45 23.57 39.21
CA ALA A 125 37.10 24.06 39.42
C ALA A 125 36.67 23.87 40.87
N LYS A 126 36.30 24.97 41.53
CA LYS A 126 35.70 25.01 42.87
C LYS A 126 34.45 25.86 42.82
N PHE A 127 33.32 25.26 43.19
CA PHE A 127 32.04 25.95 43.18
C PHE A 127 31.09 25.51 44.29
N GLU A 128 30.15 26.38 44.62
CA GLU A 128 29.07 26.17 45.59
C GLU A 128 27.73 26.50 44.92
N LYS A 129 26.70 25.69 45.16
CA LYS A 129 25.33 25.94 44.68
C LYS A 129 24.49 26.54 45.81
N ARG A 130 24.08 27.80 45.65
CA ARG A 130 23.12 28.50 46.51
C ARG A 130 21.82 28.76 45.74
N LEU A 131 21.26 27.69 45.20
CA LEU A 131 20.07 27.71 44.34
C LEU A 131 18.80 27.44 45.17
N GLN A 132 17.71 28.13 44.83
CA GLN A 132 16.37 27.94 45.37
C GLN A 132 15.44 27.28 44.34
N GLY A 133 15.65 27.54 43.06
CA GLY A 133 14.80 27.06 41.96
C GLY A 133 15.02 25.59 41.60
N SER A 134 14.04 25.03 40.89
CA SER A 134 14.14 23.74 40.20
C SER A 134 14.23 23.93 38.69
N TYR A 135 15.12 23.17 38.05
CA TYR A 135 15.46 23.32 36.63
C TYR A 135 15.03 22.07 35.85
N PRO A 136 14.31 22.21 34.73
CA PRO A 136 13.84 21.06 33.96
C PRO A 136 15.00 20.35 33.27
N GLN A 137 14.84 19.05 33.06
CA GLN A 137 15.73 18.30 32.16
C GLN A 137 15.49 18.75 30.72
N ARG A 138 16.59 18.90 29.98
CA ARG A 138 16.58 19.17 28.55
C ARG A 138 16.74 17.84 27.82
N GLU A 139 15.80 17.50 26.95
CA GLU A 139 15.93 16.32 26.09
C GLU A 139 17.20 16.41 25.24
N TYR A 140 17.46 17.60 24.70
CA TYR A 140 18.57 17.88 23.80
C TYR A 140 19.13 19.28 24.07
N CYS A 141 20.45 19.37 24.23
CA CYS A 141 21.16 20.65 24.35
C CYS A 141 22.58 20.51 23.77
N VAL A 142 22.96 21.44 22.92
CA VAL A 142 24.18 21.37 22.11
C VAL A 142 25.09 22.54 22.49
N GLN A 143 26.35 22.23 22.75
CA GLN A 143 27.46 23.17 22.66
C GLN A 143 27.96 23.13 21.22
N TYR A 144 27.93 24.23 20.48
CA TYR A 144 28.31 24.24 19.08
C TYR A 144 29.22 25.43 18.76
N ASP A 145 30.47 25.15 18.39
CA ASP A 145 31.47 26.14 17.99
C ASP A 145 31.58 27.34 18.95
N GLU A 146 31.52 27.05 20.25
CA GLU A 146 31.61 28.02 21.33
C GLU A 146 32.49 27.50 22.46
N SER A 147 33.09 28.41 23.22
CA SER A 147 33.95 28.02 24.33
C SER A 147 33.16 27.33 25.45
N ASP A 148 33.82 26.50 26.27
CA ASP A 148 33.19 25.93 27.47
C ASP A 148 32.70 27.05 28.42
N LEU A 149 33.34 28.23 28.39
CA LEU A 149 32.94 29.41 29.17
C LEU A 149 31.64 30.00 28.64
N ASP A 150 31.57 30.30 27.34
CA ASP A 150 30.38 30.89 26.72
C ASP A 150 29.17 29.95 26.87
N PHE A 151 29.40 28.65 26.67
CA PHE A 151 28.36 27.63 26.85
C PHE A 151 27.78 27.63 28.28
N VAL A 152 28.67 27.65 29.29
CA VAL A 152 28.23 27.72 30.70
C VAL A 152 27.51 29.04 30.97
N GLN A 153 28.06 30.18 30.54
CA GLN A 153 27.49 31.49 30.81
C GLN A 153 26.10 31.64 30.19
N ARG A 154 25.91 31.29 28.90
CA ARG A 154 24.60 31.40 28.26
C ARG A 154 23.55 30.48 28.89
N LEU A 155 23.95 29.31 29.41
CA LEU A 155 23.04 28.40 30.11
C LEU A 155 22.61 28.99 31.46
N LEU A 156 23.54 29.52 32.24
CA LEU A 156 23.25 30.19 33.51
C LEU A 156 22.39 31.44 33.28
N GLU A 157 22.72 32.26 32.29
CA GLU A 157 21.93 33.42 31.86
C GLU A 157 20.51 33.01 31.42
N HIS A 158 20.39 31.89 30.71
CA HIS A 158 19.10 31.36 30.32
C HIS A 158 18.26 30.90 31.53
N GLU A 159 18.87 30.27 32.53
CA GLU A 159 18.14 29.86 33.73
C GLU A 159 17.94 30.99 34.75
N GLY A 160 18.47 32.19 34.49
CA GLY A 160 18.42 33.30 35.45
C GLY A 160 19.35 33.12 36.66
N ILE A 161 20.31 32.18 36.56
CA ILE A 161 21.31 31.91 37.58
C ILE A 161 22.46 32.89 37.37
N PHE A 162 22.69 33.75 38.36
CA PHE A 162 23.88 34.58 38.37
C PHE A 162 24.99 33.91 39.19
N TYR A 163 26.23 34.36 39.00
CA TYR A 163 27.35 33.85 39.78
C TYR A 163 28.27 34.97 40.26
N PHE A 164 29.05 34.68 41.29
CA PHE A 164 30.10 35.56 41.80
C PHE A 164 31.20 34.72 42.46
N PHE A 165 32.23 35.35 43.01
CA PHE A 165 33.37 34.64 43.59
C PHE A 165 33.54 34.97 45.08
N GLY A 166 33.56 33.93 45.91
CA GLY A 166 34.03 34.03 47.28
C GLY A 166 35.55 33.82 47.30
N HIS A 167 36.27 34.65 48.04
CA HIS A 167 37.72 34.59 48.14
C HIS A 167 38.15 34.27 49.56
N ASP A 168 39.06 33.31 49.69
CA ASP A 168 39.76 32.96 50.93
C ASP A 168 41.28 32.98 50.65
N GLU A 169 42.09 32.82 51.70
CA GLU A 169 43.54 32.70 51.56
C GLU A 169 43.91 31.57 50.58
N GLY A 170 44.63 31.92 49.52
CA GLY A 170 45.12 30.96 48.51
C GLY A 170 44.04 30.26 47.66
N LYS A 171 42.77 30.67 47.72
CA LYS A 171 41.70 30.06 46.90
C LYS A 171 40.52 30.99 46.62
N HIS A 172 39.80 30.71 45.54
CA HIS A 172 38.52 31.35 45.23
C HIS A 172 37.49 30.29 44.81
N THR A 173 36.22 30.52 45.17
CA THR A 173 35.10 29.61 44.91
C THR A 173 34.02 30.32 44.12
N LEU A 174 33.60 29.74 43.00
CA LEU A 174 32.46 30.22 42.21
C LEU A 174 31.16 29.92 42.97
N ILE A 175 30.31 30.91 43.19
CA ILE A 175 29.02 30.73 43.87
C ILE A 175 27.91 30.92 42.86
N LEU A 176 27.14 29.87 42.59
CA LEU A 176 25.95 29.92 41.73
C LEU A 176 24.73 30.28 42.58
N CYS A 177 23.95 31.28 42.17
CA CYS A 177 22.82 31.79 42.93
C CYS A 177 21.68 32.24 42.01
N ASP A 178 20.43 32.08 42.46
CA ASP A 178 19.21 32.41 41.71
C ASP A 178 18.20 33.23 42.53
N ALA A 179 18.54 33.59 43.77
CA ALA A 179 17.61 34.28 44.66
C ALA A 179 18.34 35.19 45.66
N MET A 180 17.82 36.40 45.86
CA MET A 180 18.34 37.37 46.82
C MET A 180 18.40 36.83 48.25
N SER A 181 17.45 35.97 48.62
CA SER A 181 17.37 35.34 49.94
C SER A 181 18.57 34.43 50.25
N LYS A 182 19.28 33.96 49.22
CA LYS A 182 20.45 33.08 49.34
C LYS A 182 21.77 33.85 49.42
N LEU A 183 21.73 35.17 49.23
CA LEU A 183 22.90 36.04 49.40
C LEU A 183 23.23 36.26 50.87
N LYS A 184 24.53 36.27 51.16
CA LYS A 184 25.06 36.50 52.51
C LYS A 184 25.66 37.91 52.58
N PRO A 185 25.58 38.57 53.75
CA PRO A 185 26.27 39.83 53.92
C PRO A 185 27.78 39.61 53.87
N ALA A 186 28.53 40.67 53.53
CA ALA A 186 29.98 40.65 53.67
C ALA A 186 30.34 40.56 55.17
N PRO A 187 31.22 39.63 55.61
CA PRO A 187 31.53 39.45 57.02
C PRO A 187 32.11 40.72 57.65
N GLY A 188 31.47 41.25 58.70
CA GLY A 188 31.90 42.50 59.36
C GLY A 188 31.44 43.78 58.67
N TYR A 189 30.70 43.65 57.56
CA TYR A 189 30.15 44.74 56.76
C TYR A 189 28.65 44.57 56.53
N GLU A 190 27.96 43.96 57.50
CA GLU A 190 26.49 43.83 57.47
C GLU A 190 25.81 45.20 57.39
N LYS A 191 26.41 46.21 58.05
CA LYS A 191 25.98 47.61 58.05
C LYS A 191 27.16 48.48 57.65
N VAL A 192 26.92 49.42 56.74
CA VAL A 192 27.95 50.32 56.21
C VAL A 192 27.49 51.76 56.33
N LEU A 193 28.31 52.57 56.98
CA LEU A 193 28.02 53.98 57.22
C LEU A 193 28.34 54.82 55.97
N TYR A 194 27.46 55.74 55.65
CA TYR A 194 27.74 56.88 54.79
C TYR A 194 28.34 58.03 55.62
N ASN A 195 29.45 58.60 55.15
CA ASN A 195 30.07 59.77 55.75
C ASN A 195 30.59 60.73 54.68
N PHE A 196 30.09 61.97 54.68
CA PHE A 196 30.44 62.98 53.71
C PHE A 196 31.87 63.53 53.97
N GLU A 197 32.69 63.67 52.92
CA GLU A 197 34.11 64.10 52.97
C GLU A 197 34.36 65.49 53.60
N GLY A 198 33.31 66.25 53.96
CA GLY A 198 33.41 67.52 54.69
C GLY A 198 33.45 67.41 56.22
N GLN A 199 33.17 66.26 56.82
CA GLN A 199 33.32 66.02 58.27
C GLN A 199 34.72 65.47 58.56
N ALA A 200 35.31 65.79 59.73
CA ALA A 200 36.67 65.38 60.09
C ALA A 200 36.86 63.86 59.89
N SER A 201 37.53 63.49 58.79
CA SER A 201 37.76 62.10 58.39
C SER A 201 38.59 61.42 59.47
N ARG A 202 37.98 60.49 60.21
CA ARG A 202 38.78 59.60 61.04
C ARG A 202 39.33 58.47 60.18
N ARG A 203 40.64 58.22 60.25
CA ARG A 203 41.33 57.20 59.43
C ARG A 203 41.11 55.76 59.94
N ASP A 204 40.44 55.59 61.07
CA ASP A 204 40.20 54.33 61.78
C ASP A 204 38.83 53.71 61.49
N VAL A 205 37.98 54.36 60.70
CA VAL A 205 36.65 53.87 60.32
C VAL A 205 36.51 53.83 58.81
N GLU A 206 36.00 52.74 58.26
CA GLU A 206 35.70 52.60 56.84
C GLU A 206 34.27 53.09 56.55
N TYR A 207 34.09 53.86 55.49
CA TYR A 207 32.80 54.44 55.14
C TYR A 207 32.63 54.60 53.63
N ILE A 208 31.38 54.76 53.20
CA ILE A 208 31.03 55.25 51.86
C ILE A 208 31.07 56.78 51.91
N THR A 209 31.87 57.39 51.03
CA THR A 209 32.04 58.84 50.91
C THR A 209 31.09 59.46 49.89
N GLU A 210 30.79 58.72 48.82
CA GLU A 210 29.93 59.17 47.73
C GLU A 210 28.82 58.15 47.51
N TRP A 211 27.58 58.62 47.38
CA TRP A 211 26.43 57.78 47.08
C TRP A 211 25.56 58.48 46.04
N ILE A 212 25.48 57.86 44.86
CA ILE A 212 24.82 58.41 43.67
C ILE A 212 23.68 57.46 43.29
N PRO A 213 22.45 57.68 43.79
CA PRO A 213 21.31 56.86 43.43
C PRO A 213 20.76 57.25 42.05
N GLY A 214 20.46 56.25 41.22
CA GLY A 214 19.95 56.40 39.87
C GLY A 214 18.78 55.47 39.56
N SER A 215 17.94 55.91 38.62
CA SER A 215 16.82 55.11 38.10
C SER A 215 16.72 55.23 36.59
N ALA A 216 16.29 54.16 35.91
CA ALA A 216 16.11 54.14 34.45
C ALA A 216 14.76 53.51 34.05
N VAL A 217 14.11 54.03 33.01
CA VAL A 217 12.89 53.44 32.44
C VAL A 217 13.22 52.04 31.89
N ARG A 218 12.41 51.05 32.24
CA ARG A 218 12.55 49.65 31.77
C ARG A 218 11.18 49.08 31.35
N PRO A 219 11.16 48.09 30.43
CA PRO A 219 9.95 47.37 30.09
C PRO A 219 9.26 46.78 31.34
N GLY A 220 7.94 46.87 31.37
CA GLY A 220 7.10 46.34 32.44
C GLY A 220 6.62 44.91 32.20
N ALA A 221 6.70 44.44 30.96
CA ALA A 221 6.23 43.13 30.56
C ALA A 221 7.20 42.41 29.61
N TYR A 222 7.20 41.08 29.70
CA TYR A 222 7.84 40.19 28.74
C TYR A 222 6.84 39.11 28.36
N ALA A 223 6.70 38.88 27.05
CA ALA A 223 5.84 37.85 26.48
C ALA A 223 6.64 37.01 25.47
N HIS A 224 6.35 35.73 25.41
CA HIS A 224 6.96 34.84 24.41
C HIS A 224 6.06 33.64 24.14
N THR A 225 6.30 32.98 23.02
CA THR A 225 5.59 31.76 22.64
C THR A 225 6.50 30.78 21.94
N ASP A 226 6.03 29.55 21.80
CA ASP A 226 6.72 28.47 21.10
C ASP A 226 5.71 27.55 20.41
N TYR A 227 6.19 26.50 19.74
CA TYR A 227 5.34 25.51 19.08
C TYR A 227 5.72 24.08 19.45
N ASP A 228 4.75 23.34 20.01
CA ASP A 228 4.86 21.91 20.28
C ASP A 228 4.10 21.10 19.22
N PHE A 229 4.83 20.38 18.37
CA PHE A 229 4.22 19.55 17.35
C PHE A 229 3.49 18.31 17.91
N GLU A 230 3.79 17.90 19.15
CA GLU A 230 3.03 16.83 19.84
C GLU A 230 1.68 17.33 20.35
N LYS A 231 1.54 18.65 20.53
CA LYS A 231 0.31 19.35 20.97
C LYS A 231 0.05 20.60 20.10
N PRO A 232 -0.20 20.47 18.80
CA PRO A 232 -0.16 21.59 17.84
C PRO A 232 -1.24 22.67 18.07
N GLY A 233 -2.29 22.37 18.84
CA GLY A 233 -3.33 23.33 19.22
C GLY A 233 -3.19 23.91 20.64
N ALA A 234 -2.13 23.56 21.37
CA ALA A 234 -1.89 24.12 22.70
C ALA A 234 -1.46 25.59 22.60
N ASP A 235 -2.06 26.45 23.42
CA ASP A 235 -1.60 27.83 23.58
C ASP A 235 -0.37 27.85 24.50
N LEU A 236 0.80 28.07 23.91
CA LEU A 236 2.08 28.20 24.61
C LEU A 236 2.46 29.68 24.83
N MET A 237 1.54 30.62 24.65
CA MET A 237 1.80 32.01 25.02
C MET A 237 2.01 32.11 26.53
N ALA A 238 3.18 32.60 26.93
CA ALA A 238 3.52 32.88 28.32
C ALA A 238 3.89 34.35 28.51
N LYS A 239 3.43 34.95 29.61
CA LYS A 239 3.57 36.39 29.85
C LYS A 239 3.77 36.69 31.34
N SER A 240 4.71 37.60 31.62
CA SER A 240 4.89 38.20 32.94
C SER A 240 4.82 39.72 32.82
N ALA A 241 3.94 40.35 33.60
CA ALA A 241 3.76 41.80 33.60
C ALA A 241 3.72 42.35 35.03
N GLN A 242 4.68 43.21 35.36
CA GLN A 242 4.77 43.96 36.62
C GLN A 242 5.43 45.33 36.33
N PRO A 243 4.70 46.28 35.73
CA PRO A 243 5.23 47.61 35.44
C PRO A 243 5.46 48.41 36.73
N PHE A 244 6.50 49.24 36.74
CA PHE A 244 6.75 50.20 37.81
C PHE A 244 5.75 51.36 37.79
N ALA A 245 5.57 52.06 38.92
CA ALA A 245 4.59 53.13 39.09
C ALA A 245 4.99 54.49 38.48
N HIS A 246 5.75 54.49 37.38
CA HIS A 246 6.14 55.69 36.64
C HIS A 246 5.53 55.70 35.22
N LYS A 247 5.55 56.87 34.55
CA LYS A 247 5.10 56.99 33.15
C LYS A 247 5.99 56.15 32.22
N GLU A 248 5.44 55.66 31.11
CA GLU A 248 6.16 54.82 30.13
C GLU A 248 6.73 53.49 30.70
N ALA A 249 6.17 52.97 31.79
CA ALA A 249 6.60 51.70 32.39
C ALA A 249 5.93 50.46 31.79
N SER A 250 4.91 50.61 30.94
CA SER A 250 4.08 49.50 30.42
C SER A 250 4.60 48.84 29.15
N GLY A 251 5.79 49.23 28.65
CA GLY A 251 6.39 48.64 27.46
C GLY A 251 6.57 47.12 27.59
N GLU A 252 6.33 46.40 26.49
CA GLU A 252 6.43 44.94 26.41
C GLU A 252 7.52 44.51 25.41
N ASN A 253 8.35 43.55 25.83
CA ASN A 253 9.23 42.83 24.92
C ASN A 253 8.59 41.49 24.54
N TYR A 254 8.46 41.24 23.23
CA TYR A 254 7.93 39.99 22.69
C TYR A 254 9.01 39.18 21.95
N ARG A 255 9.01 37.85 22.08
CA ARG A 255 9.94 36.95 21.37
C ARG A 255 9.30 35.63 20.95
N GLN A 256 9.69 35.12 19.79
CA GLN A 256 9.48 33.75 19.36
C GLN A 256 10.79 33.25 18.70
N PRO A 257 11.27 32.03 18.98
CA PRO A 257 10.74 31.04 19.93
C PRO A 257 11.12 31.35 21.39
N GLY A 258 10.33 30.79 22.32
CA GLY A 258 10.46 30.97 23.77
C GLY A 258 11.27 29.89 24.49
N ALA A 259 11.74 28.87 23.78
CA ALA A 259 12.51 27.72 24.28
C ALA A 259 11.80 26.96 25.43
N HIS A 260 10.49 26.70 25.27
CA HIS A 260 9.69 25.93 26.22
C HIS A 260 8.55 25.19 25.52
N LEU A 261 8.21 24.00 26.00
CA LEU A 261 7.07 23.18 25.52
C LEU A 261 6.01 22.97 26.62
N ASP A 262 6.20 23.62 27.76
CA ASP A 262 5.29 23.60 28.92
C ASP A 262 4.99 25.03 29.35
N VAL A 263 3.72 25.35 29.55
CA VAL A 263 3.25 26.71 29.89
C VAL A 263 3.83 27.16 31.23
N GLY A 264 3.87 26.28 32.24
CA GLY A 264 4.42 26.60 33.55
C GLY A 264 5.92 26.94 33.51
N ARG A 265 6.67 26.28 32.62
CA ARG A 265 8.05 26.67 32.30
C ARG A 265 8.13 27.99 31.54
N GLY A 266 7.23 28.20 30.57
CA GLY A 266 7.11 29.46 29.84
C GLY A 266 6.92 30.66 30.76
N ASP A 267 6.02 30.57 31.73
CA ASP A 267 5.73 31.63 32.70
C ASP A 267 6.94 31.95 33.59
N LYS A 268 7.67 30.91 34.03
CA LYS A 268 8.92 31.08 34.79
C LYS A 268 9.97 31.83 33.98
N ILE A 269 10.17 31.45 32.71
CA ILE A 269 11.11 32.16 31.82
C ILE A 269 10.65 33.60 31.61
N ALA A 270 9.36 33.85 31.36
CA ALA A 270 8.85 35.21 31.20
C ALA A 270 9.10 36.08 32.45
N GLY A 271 8.93 35.50 33.64
CA GLY A 271 9.29 36.14 34.91
C GLY A 271 10.79 36.47 35.00
N ILE A 272 11.66 35.51 34.72
CA ILE A 272 13.12 35.70 34.69
C ILE A 272 13.52 36.81 33.71
N ARG A 273 12.93 36.85 32.51
CA ARG A 273 13.25 37.87 31.49
C ARG A 273 12.76 39.26 31.86
N ARG A 274 11.58 39.37 32.48
CA ARG A 274 11.12 40.64 33.03
C ARG A 274 12.05 41.12 34.14
N GLU A 275 12.43 40.24 35.07
CA GLU A 275 13.36 40.57 36.16
C GLU A 275 14.75 40.96 35.63
N GLU A 276 15.26 40.29 34.59
CA GLU A 276 16.50 40.65 33.87
C GLU A 276 16.43 42.08 33.32
N LEU A 277 15.35 42.43 32.62
CA LEU A 277 15.15 43.77 32.07
C LEU A 277 15.02 44.83 33.17
N GLN A 278 14.44 44.47 34.32
CA GLN A 278 14.17 45.37 35.44
C GLN A 278 15.30 45.46 36.46
N ALA A 279 16.28 44.55 36.45
CA ALA A 279 17.38 44.49 37.42
C ALA A 279 18.21 45.78 37.49
N VAL A 280 18.27 46.50 36.37
CA VAL A 280 18.97 47.79 36.21
C VAL A 280 18.04 49.00 36.27
N HIS A 281 16.79 48.81 36.74
CA HIS A 281 15.84 49.89 36.96
C HIS A 281 16.34 50.84 38.05
N GLN A 282 16.67 50.32 39.24
CA GLN A 282 17.29 51.07 40.33
C GLN A 282 18.75 50.66 40.44
N HIS A 283 19.66 51.61 40.25
CA HIS A 283 21.10 51.38 40.32
C HIS A 283 21.73 52.56 41.05
N SER A 284 22.64 52.28 41.97
CA SER A 284 23.40 53.31 42.67
C SER A 284 24.88 53.09 42.47
N THR A 285 25.65 54.18 42.39
CA THR A 285 27.11 54.14 42.48
C THR A 285 27.52 54.56 43.87
N ALA A 286 28.39 53.80 44.52
CA ALA A 286 28.95 54.13 45.81
C ALA A 286 30.48 54.19 45.73
N VAL A 287 31.10 55.21 46.31
CA VAL A 287 32.55 55.33 46.42
C VAL A 287 32.91 55.34 47.89
N GLY A 288 33.99 54.66 48.27
CA GLY A 288 34.46 54.69 49.66
C GLY A 288 35.72 53.88 49.92
N THR A 289 35.99 53.71 51.21
CA THR A 289 37.16 52.99 51.75
C THR A 289 36.81 51.61 52.30
N VAL A 290 35.60 51.12 52.04
CA VAL A 290 35.06 49.86 52.57
C VAL A 290 35.72 48.64 51.94
N ARG A 291 36.67 48.05 52.67
CA ARG A 291 37.56 46.99 52.18
C ARG A 291 36.88 45.65 52.05
N GLY A 292 35.85 45.36 52.82
CA GLY A 292 35.19 44.05 52.84
C GLY A 292 34.13 43.80 51.77
N LEU A 293 33.66 44.82 51.05
CA LEU A 293 32.54 44.67 50.09
C LEU A 293 32.98 44.12 48.73
N PHE A 294 32.27 43.09 48.24
CA PHE A 294 32.58 42.38 46.99
C PHE A 294 31.35 42.08 46.14
N SER A 295 31.54 41.88 44.84
CA SER A 295 30.42 41.55 43.96
C SER A 295 29.69 40.28 44.43
N GLY A 296 28.37 40.35 44.55
CA GLY A 296 27.53 39.26 45.06
C GLY A 296 27.34 39.23 46.58
N CYS A 297 27.93 40.15 47.36
CA CYS A 297 27.57 40.32 48.77
C CYS A 297 26.37 41.28 48.95
N LYS A 298 25.74 41.24 50.12
CA LYS A 298 24.76 42.25 50.55
C LYS A 298 25.25 43.09 51.72
N PHE A 299 24.72 44.29 51.88
CA PHE A 299 24.95 45.14 53.06
C PHE A 299 23.77 46.10 53.25
N THR A 300 23.61 46.63 54.45
CA THR A 300 22.64 47.71 54.75
C THR A 300 23.37 49.06 54.76
N LEU A 301 22.90 50.02 53.96
CA LEU A 301 23.39 51.41 54.02
C LEU A 301 22.76 52.13 55.21
N GLU A 302 23.57 52.84 55.99
CA GLU A 302 23.11 53.66 57.10
C GLU A 302 23.66 55.10 57.00
N SER A 303 22.96 56.05 57.62
CA SER A 303 23.36 57.46 57.74
C SER A 303 23.45 58.26 56.44
N PHE A 304 22.86 57.80 55.33
CA PHE A 304 22.70 58.64 54.14
C PHE A 304 21.57 59.67 54.36
N PRO A 305 21.75 60.97 53.99
CA PRO A 305 20.77 62.03 54.26
C PRO A 305 19.36 61.81 53.67
N ARG A 306 19.22 60.93 52.68
CA ARG A 306 17.94 60.58 52.06
C ARG A 306 17.47 59.22 52.61
N ASP A 307 16.51 59.25 53.53
CA ASP A 307 16.09 58.07 54.31
C ASP A 307 15.67 56.85 53.49
N ASP A 308 15.02 57.03 52.33
CA ASP A 308 14.60 55.92 51.47
C ASP A 308 15.78 55.12 50.87
N GLN A 309 17.00 55.66 50.93
CA GLN A 309 18.21 54.98 50.50
C GLN A 309 18.84 54.13 51.61
N ASN A 310 18.49 54.32 52.88
CA ASN A 310 19.04 53.54 53.99
C ASN A 310 18.35 52.17 54.07
N GLN A 311 18.77 51.23 53.22
CA GLN A 311 18.18 49.91 53.04
C GLN A 311 19.24 48.86 52.64
N ASP A 312 18.79 47.64 52.38
CA ASP A 312 19.64 46.54 51.93
C ASP A 312 19.97 46.62 50.43
N TYR A 313 21.25 46.53 50.12
CA TYR A 313 21.79 46.54 48.76
C TYR A 313 22.56 45.27 48.45
N LEU A 314 22.47 44.84 47.19
CA LEU A 314 23.37 43.90 46.54
C LEU A 314 24.50 44.69 45.87
N VAL A 315 25.74 44.27 46.07
CA VAL A 315 26.87 44.76 45.29
C VAL A 315 26.91 44.01 43.95
N VAL A 316 26.57 44.70 42.86
CA VAL A 316 26.56 44.14 41.50
C VAL A 316 27.95 44.14 40.89
N SER A 317 28.74 45.19 41.15
CA SER A 317 30.13 45.30 40.69
C SER A 317 30.97 46.05 41.71
N ALA A 318 32.27 45.76 41.76
CA ALA A 318 33.21 46.50 42.57
C ALA A 318 34.54 46.68 41.84
N GLU A 319 35.03 47.91 41.81
CA GLU A 319 36.32 48.29 41.26
C GLU A 319 37.25 48.70 42.39
N TYR A 320 38.35 47.97 42.54
CA TYR A 320 39.32 48.13 43.61
C TYR A 320 40.55 48.87 43.13
N ARG A 321 41.08 49.72 43.99
CA ARG A 321 42.43 50.27 43.92
C ARG A 321 43.06 50.15 45.29
N LEU A 322 44.05 49.27 45.42
CA LEU A 322 44.86 49.06 46.61
C LEU A 322 46.32 49.36 46.27
N PHE A 323 47.00 50.14 47.11
CA PHE A 323 48.40 50.51 46.91
C PHE A 323 49.21 50.32 48.19
N ASP A 324 50.43 49.81 48.06
CA ASP A 324 51.40 49.80 49.15
C ASP A 324 52.02 51.21 49.29
N PRO A 325 51.93 51.85 50.47
CA PRO A 325 52.44 53.19 50.69
C PRO A 325 53.98 53.29 50.55
N GLY A 326 54.72 52.20 50.67
CA GLY A 326 56.18 52.14 50.57
C GLY A 326 56.74 52.34 49.16
N TYR A 327 55.91 52.24 48.12
CA TYR A 327 56.32 52.32 46.72
C TYR A 327 55.64 53.44 45.91
N ARG A 328 55.11 54.47 46.59
CA ARG A 328 54.49 55.64 45.95
C ARG A 328 55.51 56.68 45.49
N THR A 329 55.17 57.43 44.44
CA THR A 329 55.89 58.66 44.06
C THR A 329 55.52 59.81 45.02
N GLN A 330 56.42 60.77 45.25
CA GLN A 330 56.22 61.84 46.26
C GLN A 330 54.96 62.71 46.06
N ASN A 331 54.37 62.75 44.86
CA ASN A 331 53.13 63.49 44.58
C ASN A 331 51.83 62.74 44.97
N GLU A 332 51.88 61.45 45.30
CA GLU A 332 50.70 60.63 45.64
C GLU A 332 50.60 60.27 47.13
N ALA A 333 51.55 60.76 47.96
CA ALA A 333 51.67 60.43 49.37
C ALA A 333 50.47 60.81 50.26
N HIS A 334 49.55 61.64 49.75
CA HIS A 334 48.33 62.08 50.46
C HIS A 334 47.03 61.36 50.04
N SER A 335 47.10 60.37 49.13
CA SER A 335 45.92 59.62 48.67
C SER A 335 45.58 58.43 49.59
N GLU A 336 44.31 58.02 49.64
CA GLU A 336 43.91 56.82 50.40
C GLU A 336 44.57 55.54 49.86
N ASN A 337 44.98 54.62 50.73
CA ASN A 337 45.68 53.38 50.35
C ASN A 337 44.73 52.35 49.70
N PHE A 338 43.43 52.45 50.00
CA PHE A 338 42.39 51.63 49.42
C PHE A 338 41.22 52.51 48.99
N LYS A 339 40.75 52.30 47.77
CA LYS A 339 39.52 52.89 47.24
C LYS A 339 38.70 51.82 46.54
N VAL A 340 37.40 51.85 46.76
CA VAL A 340 36.45 51.03 46.01
C VAL A 340 35.36 51.88 45.38
N VAL A 341 35.01 51.56 44.13
CA VAL A 341 33.82 52.06 43.45
C VAL A 341 32.87 50.88 43.25
N LEU A 342 31.67 50.97 43.82
CA LEU A 342 30.67 49.91 43.83
C LEU A 342 29.51 50.31 42.93
N GLY A 343 29.09 49.40 42.06
CA GLY A 343 27.76 49.43 41.47
C GLY A 343 26.83 48.58 42.33
N VAL A 344 25.76 49.16 42.87
CA VAL A 344 24.86 48.48 43.80
C VAL A 344 23.41 48.59 43.37
N ALA A 345 22.59 47.61 43.74
CA ALA A 345 21.16 47.57 43.45
C ALA A 345 20.37 47.19 44.71
N PRO A 346 19.18 47.77 44.97
CA PRO A 346 18.37 47.39 46.13
C PRO A 346 17.96 45.91 46.08
N THR A 347 18.04 45.21 47.21
CA THR A 347 17.68 43.77 47.28
C THR A 347 16.17 43.51 47.15
N LYS A 348 15.35 44.57 47.23
CA LYS A 348 13.90 44.53 46.99
C LYS A 348 13.55 44.16 45.55
N LEU A 349 14.43 44.45 44.60
CA LEU A 349 14.27 44.04 43.21
C LEU A 349 15.06 42.73 42.98
N PRO A 350 14.42 41.67 42.45
CA PRO A 350 15.16 40.49 42.03
C PRO A 350 16.21 40.84 40.97
N TYR A 351 17.39 40.26 41.08
CA TYR A 351 18.45 40.37 40.09
C TYR A 351 18.50 39.09 39.26
N ARG A 352 18.59 39.27 37.95
CA ARG A 352 18.91 38.23 36.99
C ARG A 352 20.09 38.71 36.13
N PRO A 353 20.98 37.79 35.74
CA PRO A 353 22.10 38.16 34.89
C PRO A 353 21.59 38.64 33.52
N PRO A 354 22.20 39.67 32.92
CA PRO A 354 21.89 40.06 31.55
C PRO A 354 22.35 38.99 30.56
N ARG A 355 21.55 38.70 29.54
CA ARG A 355 21.92 37.79 28.43
C ARG A 355 22.87 38.45 27.44
N ILE A 356 24.16 38.51 27.79
CA ILE A 356 25.19 39.08 26.90
C ILE A 356 25.94 38.02 26.11
N THR A 357 25.92 36.77 26.57
CA THR A 357 26.72 35.71 25.96
C THR A 357 26.05 35.29 24.66
N PRO A 358 26.72 35.42 23.50
CA PRO A 358 26.11 35.08 22.22
C PRO A 358 25.67 33.61 22.21
N ARG A 359 24.43 33.33 21.78
CA ARG A 359 24.04 31.95 21.49
C ARG A 359 24.62 31.54 20.14
N PRO A 360 25.11 30.29 19.99
CA PRO A 360 25.55 29.78 18.70
C PRO A 360 24.39 29.73 17.71
N ILE A 361 24.69 29.99 16.44
CA ILE A 361 23.71 29.95 15.34
C ILE A 361 24.25 29.03 14.24
N MET A 362 23.43 28.04 13.87
CA MET A 362 23.63 27.22 12.69
C MET A 362 23.35 28.06 11.45
N ARG A 363 24.41 28.47 10.76
CA ARG A 363 24.32 29.37 9.60
C ARG A 363 23.64 28.76 8.38
N GLY A 364 23.49 27.44 8.35
CA GLY A 364 22.80 26.72 7.29
C GLY A 364 22.75 25.23 7.55
N PRO A 365 22.11 24.46 6.64
CA PRO A 365 21.95 23.03 6.78
C PRO A 365 23.29 22.28 6.76
N GLN A 366 23.32 21.14 7.43
CA GLN A 366 24.46 20.21 7.45
C GLN A 366 23.99 18.81 7.06
N THR A 367 24.91 17.92 6.68
CA THR A 367 24.55 16.51 6.54
C THR A 367 24.85 15.73 7.83
N ALA A 368 24.09 14.67 8.05
CA ALA A 368 24.27 13.74 9.17
C ALA A 368 23.95 12.31 8.72
N THR A 369 24.47 11.33 9.45
CA THR A 369 24.19 9.91 9.20
C THR A 369 23.04 9.45 10.09
N VAL A 370 22.03 8.78 9.52
CA VAL A 370 20.94 8.18 10.31
C VAL A 370 21.46 6.99 11.13
N VAL A 371 21.09 6.91 12.40
CA VAL A 371 21.59 5.91 13.36
C VAL A 371 20.47 5.30 14.19
N GLY A 372 20.75 4.15 14.80
CA GLY A 372 19.80 3.43 15.65
C GLY A 372 20.45 2.22 16.33
N PRO A 373 19.65 1.35 16.98
CA PRO A 373 20.15 0.17 17.67
C PRO A 373 20.86 -0.81 16.72
N SER A 374 21.86 -1.52 17.23
CA SER A 374 22.56 -2.56 16.47
C SER A 374 21.59 -3.68 16.04
N GLY A 375 21.69 -4.12 14.78
CA GLY A 375 20.83 -5.16 14.20
C GLY A 375 19.50 -4.66 13.63
N GLU A 376 19.22 -3.36 13.73
CA GLU A 376 18.09 -2.71 13.08
C GLU A 376 18.51 -2.09 11.74
N GLU A 377 17.60 -2.06 10.76
CA GLU A 377 17.75 -1.27 9.53
C GLU A 377 16.97 0.06 9.60
N ILE A 378 15.92 0.10 10.42
CA ILE A 378 15.01 1.24 10.55
C ILE A 378 14.77 1.47 12.04
N PHE A 379 14.99 2.69 12.51
CA PHE A 379 14.69 3.10 13.88
C PHE A 379 13.91 4.42 13.87
N THR A 380 12.62 4.34 14.18
CA THR A 380 11.67 5.44 14.06
C THR A 380 10.65 5.41 15.19
N ASP A 381 9.99 6.54 15.45
CA ASP A 381 8.88 6.64 16.40
C ASP A 381 7.52 6.88 15.71
N LYS A 382 6.47 7.10 16.52
CA LYS A 382 5.08 7.34 16.07
C LYS A 382 4.90 8.58 15.17
N TYR A 383 5.90 9.47 15.08
CA TYR A 383 5.88 10.68 14.26
C TYR A 383 6.80 10.59 13.04
N ALA A 384 7.29 9.37 12.71
CA ALA A 384 8.26 9.14 11.65
C ALA A 384 9.58 9.93 11.84
N ARG A 385 9.97 10.20 13.10
CA ARG A 385 11.27 10.81 13.43
C ARG A 385 12.36 9.75 13.44
N VAL A 386 13.59 10.15 13.12
CA VAL A 386 14.78 9.29 13.19
C VAL A 386 15.85 9.93 14.07
N LYS A 387 16.86 9.16 14.45
CA LYS A 387 18.05 9.70 15.13
C LYS A 387 19.22 9.82 14.16
N VAL A 388 20.11 10.76 14.41
CA VAL A 388 21.27 11.04 13.54
C VAL A 388 22.55 11.18 14.35
N GLN A 389 23.68 10.93 13.70
CA GLN A 389 25.01 11.30 14.15
C GLN A 389 25.52 12.41 13.23
N PHE A 390 25.78 13.59 13.80
CA PHE A 390 26.44 14.67 13.09
C PHE A 390 27.93 14.38 12.91
N HIS A 391 28.52 14.89 11.83
CA HIS A 391 29.93 14.64 11.51
C HIS A 391 30.91 15.28 12.49
N TRP A 392 30.51 16.36 13.15
CA TRP A 392 31.30 17.02 14.20
C TRP A 392 31.12 16.37 15.58
N ASP A 393 30.12 15.52 15.78
CA ASP A 393 29.95 14.83 17.05
C ASP A 393 30.96 13.68 17.14
N ARG A 394 32.02 13.94 17.91
CA ARG A 394 33.12 13.01 18.19
C ARG A 394 32.88 12.09 19.39
N ILE A 395 31.83 12.34 20.17
CA ILE A 395 31.53 11.60 21.42
C ILE A 395 30.48 10.52 21.17
N GLY A 396 29.53 10.79 20.26
CA GLY A 396 28.51 9.83 19.86
C GLY A 396 29.10 8.52 19.31
N LYS A 397 28.39 7.42 19.57
CA LYS A 397 28.84 6.06 19.23
C LYS A 397 28.20 5.53 17.95
N LYS A 398 27.50 6.39 17.20
CA LYS A 398 26.69 6.01 16.03
C LYS A 398 25.59 5.00 16.37
N ASP A 399 24.96 5.17 17.53
CA ASP A 399 23.89 4.32 18.06
C ASP A 399 22.62 5.13 18.37
N GLN A 400 21.61 4.50 18.99
CA GLN A 400 20.34 5.13 19.38
C GLN A 400 20.48 6.26 20.41
N ASN A 401 21.66 6.51 20.96
CA ASN A 401 21.93 7.56 21.95
C ASN A 401 22.67 8.76 21.35
N SER A 402 22.91 8.78 20.04
CA SER A 402 23.70 9.83 19.37
C SER A 402 23.01 11.20 19.35
N SER A 403 21.69 11.23 19.16
CA SER A 403 20.87 12.45 19.15
C SER A 403 19.50 12.25 19.78
N CYS A 404 18.74 13.35 19.89
CA CYS A 404 17.29 13.30 20.06
C CYS A 404 16.60 12.76 18.80
N PHE A 405 15.29 12.54 18.87
CA PHE A 405 14.50 12.22 17.69
C PHE A 405 14.27 13.48 16.84
N VAL A 406 14.73 13.42 15.59
CA VAL A 406 14.67 14.52 14.62
C VAL A 406 13.52 14.28 13.64
N ARG A 407 12.65 15.28 13.48
CA ARG A 407 11.56 15.23 12.50
C ARG A 407 12.08 15.19 11.08
N VAL A 408 11.42 14.41 10.24
CA VAL A 408 11.76 14.23 8.83
C VAL A 408 10.70 14.89 7.95
N SER A 409 11.12 15.88 7.17
CA SER A 409 10.30 16.46 6.11
C SER A 409 9.85 15.37 5.13
N GLN A 410 8.59 15.45 4.72
CA GLN A 410 7.98 14.53 3.76
C GLN A 410 7.55 15.31 2.52
N THR A 411 7.51 14.64 1.37
CA THR A 411 7.07 15.26 0.11
C THR A 411 5.64 15.80 0.20
N TRP A 412 4.75 15.13 0.95
CA TRP A 412 3.39 15.57 1.21
C TRP A 412 2.92 14.99 2.55
N ALA A 413 2.40 15.81 3.45
CA ALA A 413 1.96 15.37 4.77
C ALA A 413 0.61 16.00 5.15
N GLY A 414 -0.42 15.18 5.34
CA GLY A 414 -1.75 15.55 5.81
C GLY A 414 -2.18 14.71 7.02
N SER A 415 -3.39 14.98 7.53
CA SER A 415 -3.93 14.27 8.70
C SER A 415 -4.24 12.80 8.37
N ASN A 416 -3.32 11.90 8.69
CA ASN A 416 -3.36 10.46 8.38
C ASN A 416 -3.30 10.09 6.88
N TRP A 417 -2.74 10.97 6.03
CA TRP A 417 -2.52 10.69 4.61
C TRP A 417 -1.31 11.47 4.08
N GLY A 418 -0.67 11.00 3.01
CA GLY A 418 0.52 11.65 2.42
C GLY A 418 1.59 10.66 1.99
N PHE A 419 2.79 11.17 1.69
CA PHE A 419 3.98 10.37 1.40
C PHE A 419 4.78 10.11 2.67
N ILE A 420 5.26 8.88 2.84
CA ILE A 420 6.17 8.49 3.92
C ILE A 420 7.31 7.67 3.34
N GLN A 421 8.54 8.20 3.43
CA GLN A 421 9.74 7.41 3.24
C GLN A 421 10.66 7.63 4.44
N ILE A 422 10.76 6.66 5.33
CA ILE A 422 11.56 6.82 6.55
C ILE A 422 13.04 6.59 6.22
N PRO A 423 13.94 7.56 6.50
CA PRO A 423 15.37 7.36 6.34
C PRO A 423 15.85 6.15 7.14
N ARG A 424 16.66 5.29 6.52
CA ARG A 424 17.19 4.07 7.14
C ARG A 424 18.55 4.31 7.78
N ILE A 425 18.89 3.48 8.76
CA ILE A 425 20.20 3.52 9.43
C ILE A 425 21.32 3.40 8.39
N GLY A 426 22.32 4.27 8.49
CA GLY A 426 23.44 4.38 7.56
C GLY A 426 23.21 5.33 6.37
N GLN A 427 21.98 5.79 6.12
CA GLN A 427 21.72 6.78 5.07
C GLN A 427 22.13 8.19 5.48
N GLU A 428 22.51 9.01 4.50
CA GLU A 428 22.86 10.41 4.70
C GLU A 428 21.65 11.32 4.47
N VAL A 429 21.42 12.22 5.42
CA VAL A 429 20.31 13.18 5.42
C VAL A 429 20.82 14.60 5.56
N ILE A 430 20.08 15.55 5.01
CA ILE A 430 20.30 16.99 5.22
C ILE A 430 19.47 17.41 6.44
N VAL A 431 20.12 18.02 7.42
CA VAL A 431 19.55 18.52 8.66
C VAL A 431 19.67 20.04 8.67
N ASP A 432 18.52 20.71 8.75
CA ASP A 432 18.41 22.14 9.02
C ASP A 432 18.06 22.37 10.50
N PHE A 433 18.07 23.61 10.95
CA PHE A 433 17.88 23.99 12.34
C PHE A 433 16.89 25.15 12.45
N ILE A 434 15.80 24.95 13.21
CA ILE A 434 14.74 25.95 13.33
C ILE A 434 15.31 27.22 13.98
N GLU A 435 15.17 28.37 13.31
CA GLU A 435 15.79 29.65 13.70
C GLU A 435 17.32 29.60 13.84
N GLY A 436 17.96 28.59 13.23
CA GLY A 436 19.38 28.31 13.39
C GLY A 436 19.77 27.84 14.79
N ASP A 437 18.83 27.48 15.67
CA ASP A 437 19.16 27.00 17.03
C ASP A 437 19.71 25.55 16.94
N PRO A 438 20.97 25.29 17.35
CA PRO A 438 21.54 23.93 17.34
C PRO A 438 20.72 22.90 18.14
N ASP A 439 19.89 23.35 19.09
CA ASP A 439 19.02 22.51 19.91
C ASP A 439 17.76 22.03 19.15
N LEU A 440 17.46 22.57 17.96
CA LEU A 440 16.22 22.33 17.20
C LEU A 440 16.47 21.78 15.78
N PRO A 441 17.07 20.58 15.63
CA PRO A 441 17.31 19.98 14.32
C PRO A 441 16.01 19.52 13.64
N ILE A 442 15.98 19.60 12.31
CA ILE A 442 14.92 19.06 11.44
C ILE A 442 15.52 18.54 10.13
N ILE A 443 15.19 17.32 9.72
CA ILE A 443 15.67 16.74 8.46
C ILE A 443 14.83 17.29 7.30
N THR A 444 15.50 17.88 6.31
CA THR A 444 14.86 18.53 5.15
C THR A 444 15.15 17.83 3.83
N GLY A 445 16.10 16.90 3.79
CA GLY A 445 16.46 16.21 2.55
C GLY A 445 17.26 14.93 2.74
N ARG A 446 17.54 14.25 1.63
CA ARG A 446 18.34 13.02 1.54
C ARG A 446 19.30 13.16 0.38
N VAL A 447 20.50 12.61 0.52
CA VAL A 447 21.53 12.67 -0.52
C VAL A 447 22.17 11.30 -0.71
N TYR A 448 22.53 11.00 -1.96
CA TYR A 448 23.38 9.85 -2.28
C TYR A 448 24.85 10.21 -2.04
N ASN A 449 25.66 9.20 -1.77
CA ASN A 449 27.12 9.32 -1.60
C ASN A 449 27.82 8.05 -2.11
N ALA A 450 29.15 7.97 -2.02
CA ALA A 450 29.92 6.85 -2.56
C ALA A 450 29.55 5.47 -1.96
N SER A 451 29.01 5.44 -0.73
CA SER A 451 28.52 4.22 -0.07
C SER A 451 27.03 3.94 -0.32
N GLN A 452 26.26 4.98 -0.64
CA GLN A 452 24.83 4.95 -0.91
C GLN A 452 24.63 5.53 -2.30
N MET A 453 24.97 4.76 -3.34
CA MET A 453 24.89 5.22 -4.73
C MET A 453 23.43 5.32 -5.21
N PRO A 454 23.15 6.17 -6.22
CA PRO A 454 21.86 6.18 -6.90
C PRO A 454 21.46 4.80 -7.44
N PRO A 455 20.15 4.48 -7.53
CA PRO A 455 19.66 3.14 -7.87
C PRO A 455 19.90 2.74 -9.33
N TYR A 456 20.13 3.72 -10.21
CA TYR A 456 20.33 3.51 -11.64
C TYR A 456 21.78 3.86 -12.01
N GLY A 457 22.38 3.10 -12.94
CA GLY A 457 23.79 3.24 -13.30
C GLY A 457 24.09 4.57 -13.99
N LEU A 458 24.41 5.60 -13.20
CA LEU A 458 24.76 6.93 -13.70
C LEU A 458 26.25 7.03 -14.08
N PRO A 459 26.59 7.83 -15.11
CA PRO A 459 25.70 8.68 -15.92
C PRO A 459 24.99 7.96 -17.09
N GLY A 460 25.23 6.64 -17.29
CA GLY A 460 24.70 5.88 -18.43
C GLY A 460 23.18 5.89 -18.56
N ASN A 461 22.47 5.87 -17.41
CA ASN A 461 21.02 5.85 -17.33
C ASN A 461 20.43 7.21 -16.88
N ALA A 462 20.95 8.32 -17.40
CA ALA A 462 20.52 9.67 -17.00
C ALA A 462 19.04 9.99 -17.30
N THR A 463 18.41 9.24 -18.21
CA THR A 463 16.99 9.36 -18.57
C THR A 463 16.06 8.54 -17.69
N GLN A 464 16.59 7.77 -16.72
CA GLN A 464 15.79 6.97 -15.79
C GLN A 464 15.47 7.76 -14.52
N SER A 465 14.20 7.73 -14.12
CA SER A 465 13.71 8.35 -12.88
C SER A 465 12.70 7.44 -12.17
N GLY A 466 12.48 7.63 -10.86
CA GLY A 466 11.44 6.90 -10.13
C GLY A 466 11.78 6.56 -8.69
N TRP A 467 11.07 5.57 -8.15
CA TRP A 467 11.19 5.10 -6.77
C TRP A 467 11.53 3.62 -6.75
N LYS A 468 12.62 3.28 -6.06
CA LYS A 468 13.04 1.89 -5.81
C LYS A 468 13.17 1.67 -4.31
N SER A 469 12.44 0.71 -3.77
CA SER A 469 12.53 0.32 -2.36
C SER A 469 13.62 -0.74 -2.15
N ASN A 470 13.80 -1.18 -0.91
CA ASN A 470 14.55 -2.39 -0.59
C ASN A 470 13.82 -3.15 0.52
N SER A 471 13.63 -4.46 0.37
CA SER A 471 13.03 -5.30 1.41
C SER A 471 13.78 -5.13 2.74
N SER A 472 13.05 -5.09 3.85
CA SER A 472 13.60 -4.93 5.20
C SER A 472 12.92 -5.93 6.14
N LYS A 473 13.63 -6.61 7.04
CA LYS A 473 15.10 -6.59 7.25
C LYS A 473 15.81 -7.67 6.42
N GLY A 474 17.12 -7.50 6.19
CA GLY A 474 18.00 -8.48 5.53
C GLY A 474 17.90 -8.45 4.01
N GLY A 475 17.78 -7.25 3.43
CA GLY A 475 17.32 -7.04 2.05
C GLY A 475 17.93 -7.94 0.96
N GLY A 476 17.08 -8.32 0.00
CA GLY A 476 17.39 -9.17 -1.16
C GLY A 476 16.34 -9.09 -2.28
N GLY A 477 15.53 -8.02 -2.27
CA GLY A 477 14.42 -7.80 -3.20
C GLY A 477 13.90 -6.35 -3.11
N TYR A 478 13.06 -5.92 -4.06
CA TYR A 478 12.59 -4.54 -4.14
C TYR A 478 11.25 -4.38 -4.85
N ASN A 479 10.51 -3.33 -4.49
CA ASN A 479 9.41 -2.79 -5.27
C ASN A 479 9.92 -1.57 -6.05
N GLU A 480 9.38 -1.33 -7.23
CA GLU A 480 9.85 -0.24 -8.10
C GLU A 480 8.70 0.35 -8.92
N LEU A 481 8.75 1.67 -9.09
CA LEU A 481 8.08 2.41 -10.16
C LEU A 481 9.15 3.27 -10.84
N MET A 482 9.49 2.93 -12.08
CA MET A 482 10.55 3.59 -12.86
C MET A 482 10.00 4.09 -14.20
N PHE A 483 10.43 5.28 -14.59
CA PHE A 483 10.16 5.91 -15.87
C PHE A 483 11.48 6.04 -16.63
N GLU A 484 11.51 5.53 -17.87
CA GLU A 484 12.59 5.68 -18.83
C GLU A 484 12.13 6.65 -19.92
N ASP A 485 12.81 7.79 -20.02
CA ASP A 485 12.50 8.86 -20.98
C ASP A 485 13.45 8.86 -22.20
N LYS A 486 14.18 7.77 -22.44
CA LYS A 486 15.00 7.61 -23.65
C LYS A 486 14.11 7.51 -24.89
N ALA A 487 14.19 8.52 -25.76
CA ALA A 487 13.41 8.60 -26.99
C ALA A 487 13.50 7.33 -27.87
N GLY A 488 12.35 6.77 -28.23
CA GLY A 488 12.23 5.53 -29.02
C GLY A 488 12.46 4.25 -28.22
N SER A 489 12.59 4.35 -26.90
CA SER A 489 12.76 3.24 -25.96
C SER A 489 12.10 3.55 -24.60
N GLU A 490 11.07 4.39 -24.62
CA GLU A 490 10.36 4.83 -23.42
C GLU A 490 9.71 3.63 -22.72
N LEU A 491 9.78 3.61 -21.38
CA LEU A 491 9.26 2.51 -20.57
C LEU A 491 8.74 3.04 -19.23
N VAL A 492 7.59 2.52 -18.81
CA VAL A 492 7.16 2.57 -17.41
C VAL A 492 7.29 1.17 -16.83
N ASN A 493 8.23 0.97 -15.91
CA ASN A 493 8.39 -0.29 -15.21
C ASN A 493 7.70 -0.23 -13.85
N PHE A 494 6.85 -1.23 -13.57
CA PHE A 494 6.23 -1.40 -12.26
C PHE A 494 6.51 -2.81 -11.75
N GLN A 495 7.29 -2.91 -10.68
CA GLN A 495 7.66 -4.18 -10.07
C GLN A 495 7.10 -4.27 -8.64
N ALA A 496 6.39 -5.36 -8.36
CA ALA A 496 6.04 -5.79 -7.02
C ALA A 496 6.90 -7.02 -6.64
N GLN A 497 7.60 -6.96 -5.49
CA GLN A 497 8.45 -8.06 -5.04
C GLN A 497 7.66 -9.32 -4.65
N LYS A 498 6.40 -9.14 -4.25
CA LYS A 498 5.53 -10.22 -3.77
C LYS A 498 4.09 -10.02 -4.27
N ASP A 499 3.22 -9.48 -3.43
CA ASP A 499 1.79 -9.33 -3.74
C ASP A 499 1.51 -7.95 -4.34
N HIS A 500 0.71 -7.90 -5.41
CA HIS A 500 0.18 -6.65 -5.98
C HIS A 500 -1.35 -6.64 -5.88
N HIS A 501 -1.89 -5.79 -5.01
CA HIS A 501 -3.32 -5.57 -4.86
C HIS A 501 -3.73 -4.26 -5.54
N LEU A 502 -4.60 -4.35 -6.54
CA LEU A 502 -5.15 -3.20 -7.27
C LEU A 502 -6.66 -3.09 -7.02
N LEU A 503 -7.10 -2.01 -6.38
CA LEU A 503 -8.52 -1.73 -6.14
C LEU A 503 -8.93 -0.46 -6.89
N ILE A 504 -9.83 -0.61 -7.86
CA ILE A 504 -10.51 0.51 -8.53
C ILE A 504 -11.95 0.57 -8.05
N LYS A 505 -12.38 1.71 -7.50
CA LYS A 505 -13.72 1.87 -6.92
C LYS A 505 -14.82 2.25 -7.92
N HIS A 506 -14.44 2.67 -9.12
CA HIS A 506 -15.36 3.04 -10.19
C HIS A 506 -14.88 2.42 -11.50
N ASP A 507 -14.39 3.21 -12.45
CA ASP A 507 -14.01 2.72 -13.78
C ASP A 507 -12.50 2.54 -13.92
N ARG A 508 -12.10 1.44 -14.58
CA ARG A 508 -10.74 1.22 -15.07
C ARG A 508 -10.77 1.17 -16.60
N ASN A 509 -10.21 2.19 -17.24
CA ASN A 509 -9.97 2.20 -18.68
C ASN A 509 -8.53 1.79 -18.98
N LYS A 510 -8.33 0.93 -19.99
CA LYS A 510 -7.01 0.52 -20.47
C LYS A 510 -7.02 0.55 -22.00
N THR A 511 -6.07 1.26 -22.60
CA THR A 511 -5.86 1.30 -24.05
C THR A 511 -4.43 0.92 -24.35
N VAL A 512 -4.24 -0.07 -25.22
CA VAL A 512 -2.94 -0.51 -25.72
C VAL A 512 -3.00 -0.43 -27.24
N GLN A 513 -2.14 0.39 -27.85
CA GLN A 513 -2.20 0.68 -29.28
C GLN A 513 -1.47 -0.33 -30.17
N HIS A 514 -0.63 -1.17 -29.57
CA HIS A 514 0.10 -2.23 -30.26
C HIS A 514 -0.21 -3.56 -29.57
N ASP A 515 0.76 -4.18 -28.89
CA ASP A 515 0.59 -5.53 -28.32
C ASP A 515 0.38 -5.53 -26.81
N GLN A 516 -0.44 -6.46 -26.34
CA GLN A 516 -0.55 -6.85 -24.92
C GLN A 516 -0.28 -8.34 -24.79
N SER A 517 0.58 -8.71 -23.81
CA SER A 517 0.84 -10.10 -23.43
C SER A 517 0.68 -10.25 -21.93
N ASP A 518 -0.17 -11.18 -21.50
CA ASP A 518 -0.37 -11.54 -20.10
C ASP A 518 0.03 -13.01 -19.90
N ARG A 519 0.87 -13.28 -18.90
CA ARG A 519 1.32 -14.63 -18.54
C ARG A 519 1.05 -14.89 -17.06
N ILE A 520 0.36 -15.98 -16.77
CA ILE A 520 0.07 -16.46 -15.41
C ILE A 520 0.58 -17.90 -15.32
N ASP A 521 1.57 -18.15 -14.46
CA ASP A 521 2.24 -19.45 -14.37
C ASP A 521 1.46 -20.50 -13.55
N HIS A 522 0.49 -20.08 -12.73
CA HIS A 522 -0.34 -20.97 -11.90
C HIS A 522 -1.83 -20.80 -12.25
N ASP A 523 -2.61 -20.15 -11.39
CA ASP A 523 -4.06 -20.02 -11.57
C ASP A 523 -4.49 -18.60 -11.93
N ALA A 524 -5.46 -18.49 -12.84
CA ALA A 524 -6.19 -17.27 -13.12
C ALA A 524 -7.70 -17.48 -12.88
N LYS A 525 -8.34 -16.54 -12.17
CA LYS A 525 -9.79 -16.51 -11.97
C LYS A 525 -10.35 -15.19 -12.47
N HIS A 526 -11.30 -15.25 -13.40
CA HIS A 526 -12.04 -14.10 -13.92
C HIS A 526 -13.52 -14.25 -13.52
N SER A 527 -14.09 -13.25 -12.86
CA SER A 527 -15.51 -13.20 -12.49
C SER A 527 -16.09 -11.85 -12.91
N VAL A 528 -17.20 -11.87 -13.64
CA VAL A 528 -17.92 -10.68 -14.11
C VAL A 528 -19.35 -10.74 -13.56
N GLY A 529 -19.78 -9.68 -12.86
CA GLY A 529 -21.06 -9.69 -12.13
C GLY A 529 -22.31 -9.43 -12.98
N HIS A 530 -22.15 -8.78 -14.13
CA HIS A 530 -23.23 -8.50 -15.09
C HIS A 530 -22.87 -9.07 -16.46
N ASN A 531 -22.41 -8.22 -17.38
CA ASN A 531 -22.15 -8.60 -18.77
C ASN A 531 -20.65 -8.63 -19.05
N LEU A 532 -20.20 -9.68 -19.74
CA LEU A 532 -18.91 -9.72 -20.42
C LEU A 532 -19.18 -9.63 -21.93
N ASP A 533 -18.65 -8.60 -22.58
CA ASP A 533 -18.68 -8.44 -24.04
C ASP A 533 -17.25 -8.56 -24.57
N GLU A 534 -17.05 -9.36 -25.61
CA GLU A 534 -15.74 -9.67 -26.17
C GLU A 534 -15.83 -9.64 -27.70
N ASP A 535 -15.23 -8.61 -28.30
CA ASP A 535 -15.13 -8.44 -29.76
C ASP A 535 -13.71 -8.75 -30.24
N VAL A 536 -13.58 -9.67 -31.20
CA VAL A 536 -12.30 -10.12 -31.77
C VAL A 536 -12.35 -9.98 -33.29
N GLY A 537 -11.68 -8.97 -33.83
CA GLY A 537 -11.78 -8.62 -35.26
C GLY A 537 -11.15 -9.59 -36.26
N ASN A 538 -10.38 -10.59 -35.81
CA ASN A 538 -9.78 -11.60 -36.70
C ASN A 538 -9.93 -13.01 -36.11
N ASN A 539 -8.90 -13.53 -35.43
CA ASN A 539 -8.90 -14.90 -34.93
C ASN A 539 -8.91 -14.95 -33.40
N LYS A 540 -9.79 -15.77 -32.82
CA LYS A 540 -9.73 -16.22 -31.43
C LYS A 540 -9.32 -17.70 -31.41
N THR A 541 -8.24 -18.04 -30.71
CA THR A 541 -7.78 -19.42 -30.53
C THR A 541 -7.78 -19.77 -29.06
N VAL A 542 -8.44 -20.87 -28.69
CA VAL A 542 -8.48 -21.40 -27.32
C VAL A 542 -7.89 -22.80 -27.32
N LYS A 543 -6.89 -23.06 -26.46
CA LYS A 543 -6.30 -24.39 -26.26
C LYS A 543 -6.42 -24.77 -24.79
N ILE A 544 -7.14 -25.86 -24.51
CA ILE A 544 -7.32 -26.43 -23.17
C ILE A 544 -6.55 -27.75 -23.08
N GLY A 545 -5.79 -27.93 -21.99
CA GLY A 545 -4.93 -29.10 -21.80
C GLY A 545 -5.63 -30.33 -21.21
N VAL A 546 -6.71 -30.12 -20.43
CA VAL A 546 -7.44 -31.19 -19.73
C VAL A 546 -8.94 -31.08 -20.04
N ASP A 547 -9.69 -30.28 -19.27
CA ASP A 547 -11.15 -30.18 -19.37
C ASP A 547 -11.63 -28.74 -19.57
N GLN A 548 -12.69 -28.58 -20.36
CA GLN A 548 -13.50 -27.36 -20.43
C GLN A 548 -14.93 -27.71 -20.00
N THR A 549 -15.49 -26.94 -19.07
CA THR A 549 -16.91 -27.05 -18.64
C THR A 549 -17.60 -25.71 -18.86
N THR A 550 -18.75 -25.73 -19.53
CA THR A 550 -19.58 -24.55 -19.80
C THR A 550 -20.98 -24.80 -19.24
N ASN A 551 -21.44 -23.94 -18.32
CA ASN A 551 -22.80 -23.99 -17.76
C ASN A 551 -23.57 -22.73 -18.18
N ILE A 552 -24.68 -22.89 -18.89
CA ILE A 552 -25.49 -21.79 -19.44
C ILE A 552 -26.87 -21.83 -18.80
N GLY A 553 -27.23 -20.77 -18.09
CA GLY A 553 -28.46 -20.74 -17.27
C GLY A 553 -29.75 -20.48 -18.05
N SER A 554 -29.67 -19.88 -19.24
CA SER A 554 -30.84 -19.58 -20.07
C SER A 554 -30.62 -20.03 -21.52
N ASN A 555 -30.00 -19.18 -22.36
CA ASN A 555 -29.86 -19.45 -23.80
C ASN A 555 -28.39 -19.44 -24.22
N ASP A 556 -28.02 -20.36 -25.09
CA ASP A 556 -26.81 -20.33 -25.90
C ASP A 556 -27.21 -20.07 -27.36
N THR A 557 -26.57 -19.15 -28.06
CA THR A 557 -26.88 -18.83 -29.45
C THR A 557 -25.59 -18.66 -30.23
N GLU A 558 -25.33 -19.60 -31.13
CA GLU A 558 -24.14 -19.61 -31.99
C GLU A 558 -24.56 -19.34 -33.44
N THR A 559 -23.93 -18.36 -34.09
CA THR A 559 -24.09 -18.09 -35.53
C THR A 559 -22.74 -18.22 -36.20
N VAL A 560 -22.62 -19.12 -37.18
CA VAL A 560 -21.37 -19.37 -37.93
C VAL A 560 -21.60 -19.04 -39.40
N GLY A 561 -20.84 -18.08 -39.93
CA GLY A 561 -21.07 -17.56 -41.30
C GLY A 561 -20.62 -18.47 -42.45
N ALA A 562 -19.76 -19.46 -42.18
CA ALA A 562 -19.25 -20.38 -43.20
C ALA A 562 -19.33 -21.84 -42.75
N ASN A 563 -18.31 -22.33 -42.04
CA ASN A 563 -18.21 -23.74 -41.65
C ASN A 563 -18.08 -23.88 -40.14
N ARG A 564 -18.88 -24.76 -39.54
CA ARG A 564 -18.69 -25.29 -38.18
C ARG A 564 -18.30 -26.76 -38.30
N SER A 565 -17.18 -27.17 -37.70
CA SER A 565 -16.70 -28.56 -37.69
C SER A 565 -16.49 -29.01 -36.25
N LEU A 566 -17.12 -30.13 -35.87
CA LEU A 566 -16.96 -30.77 -34.57
C LEU A 566 -16.38 -32.17 -34.78
N THR A 567 -15.37 -32.54 -33.99
CA THR A 567 -14.79 -33.89 -34.01
C THR A 567 -14.66 -34.38 -32.57
N VAL A 568 -15.32 -35.50 -32.27
CA VAL A 568 -15.32 -36.13 -30.94
C VAL A 568 -14.71 -37.52 -31.06
N MET A 569 -13.64 -37.80 -30.30
CA MET A 569 -12.88 -39.04 -30.48
C MET A 569 -13.48 -40.26 -29.78
N ALA A 570 -14.17 -40.07 -28.65
CA ALA A 570 -14.70 -41.17 -27.84
C ALA A 570 -16.23 -41.22 -27.87
N ASN A 571 -16.89 -40.25 -27.23
CA ASN A 571 -18.34 -40.24 -27.09
C ASN A 571 -18.90 -38.82 -27.08
N GLU A 572 -20.03 -38.63 -27.74
CA GLU A 572 -20.87 -37.44 -27.63
C GLU A 572 -22.24 -37.89 -27.10
N THR A 573 -22.75 -37.19 -26.09
CA THR A 573 -24.08 -37.44 -25.51
C THR A 573 -24.89 -36.15 -25.57
N ILE A 574 -26.01 -36.17 -26.28
CA ILE A 574 -26.96 -35.06 -26.38
C ILE A 574 -28.25 -35.48 -25.69
N HIS A 575 -28.69 -34.73 -24.67
CA HIS A 575 -29.95 -34.97 -23.96
C HIS A 575 -30.85 -33.74 -24.06
N VAL A 576 -32.02 -33.89 -24.69
CA VAL A 576 -32.99 -32.81 -24.93
C VAL A 576 -34.29 -33.16 -24.21
N VAL A 577 -34.75 -32.29 -23.31
CA VAL A 577 -35.92 -32.58 -22.44
C VAL A 577 -37.26 -32.30 -23.12
N ALA A 578 -37.35 -31.23 -23.92
CA ALA A 578 -38.60 -30.79 -24.54
C ALA A 578 -38.63 -31.08 -26.05
N ASN A 579 -37.88 -30.31 -26.85
CA ASN A 579 -37.90 -30.39 -28.30
C ASN A 579 -36.51 -30.13 -28.91
N SER A 580 -36.18 -30.87 -29.96
CA SER A 580 -35.09 -30.56 -30.89
C SER A 580 -35.71 -30.28 -32.26
N THR A 581 -35.24 -29.26 -32.98
CA THR A 581 -35.66 -28.94 -34.35
C THR A 581 -34.42 -28.74 -35.20
N GLU A 582 -34.33 -29.46 -36.31
CA GLU A 582 -33.23 -29.37 -37.26
C GLU A 582 -33.81 -29.01 -38.64
N ASN A 583 -33.42 -27.85 -39.18
CA ASN A 583 -33.80 -27.41 -40.52
C ASN A 583 -32.56 -27.46 -41.41
N ILE A 584 -32.66 -28.18 -42.53
CA ILE A 584 -31.54 -28.39 -43.47
C ILE A 584 -32.05 -28.08 -44.87
N ASP A 585 -31.57 -26.99 -45.46
CA ASP A 585 -32.11 -26.46 -46.71
C ASP A 585 -31.64 -27.22 -47.97
N ALA A 586 -30.50 -27.93 -47.88
CA ALA A 586 -29.92 -28.65 -49.01
C ALA A 586 -29.78 -30.16 -48.73
N ASN A 587 -28.67 -30.59 -48.13
CA ASN A 587 -28.35 -32.00 -47.96
C ASN A 587 -28.08 -32.33 -46.49
N HIS A 588 -28.77 -33.35 -45.98
CA HIS A 588 -28.40 -34.04 -44.74
C HIS A 588 -27.80 -35.40 -45.11
N SER A 589 -26.58 -35.67 -44.66
CA SER A 589 -25.92 -36.98 -44.83
C SER A 589 -25.54 -37.52 -43.46
N GLN A 590 -26.07 -38.69 -43.13
CA GLN A 590 -25.74 -39.42 -41.91
C GLN A 590 -25.17 -40.79 -42.28
N THR A 591 -23.99 -41.11 -41.74
CA THR A 591 -23.36 -42.43 -41.88
C THR A 591 -23.20 -43.05 -40.50
N VAL A 592 -23.71 -44.27 -40.32
CA VAL A 592 -23.59 -45.03 -39.06
C VAL A 592 -22.84 -46.32 -39.34
N GLY A 593 -21.68 -46.52 -38.70
CA GLY A 593 -20.78 -47.62 -39.05
C GLY A 593 -21.17 -49.01 -38.53
N LEU A 594 -21.97 -49.10 -37.46
CA LEU A 594 -22.38 -50.37 -36.85
C LEU A 594 -23.90 -50.50 -36.70
N ASN A 595 -24.51 -49.69 -35.83
CA ASN A 595 -25.93 -49.80 -35.54
C ASN A 595 -26.56 -48.44 -35.31
N GLN A 596 -27.71 -48.20 -35.95
CA GLN A 596 -28.59 -47.08 -35.68
C GLN A 596 -29.89 -47.60 -35.07
N THR A 597 -30.13 -47.29 -33.79
CA THR A 597 -31.40 -47.59 -33.12
C THR A 597 -32.24 -46.32 -33.04
N VAL A 598 -33.47 -46.36 -33.56
CA VAL A 598 -34.45 -45.28 -33.41
C VAL A 598 -35.67 -45.83 -32.68
N THR A 599 -35.91 -45.34 -31.46
CA THR A 599 -37.09 -45.70 -30.64
C THR A 599 -38.04 -44.52 -30.59
N VAL A 600 -39.31 -44.72 -30.92
CA VAL A 600 -40.33 -43.67 -30.89
C VAL A 600 -41.49 -44.11 -30.00
N GLY A 601 -41.78 -43.34 -28.95
CA GLY A 601 -42.74 -43.74 -27.91
C GLY A 601 -44.21 -43.54 -28.28
N VAL A 602 -44.53 -42.63 -29.21
CA VAL A 602 -45.92 -42.33 -29.61
C VAL A 602 -46.10 -42.49 -31.12
N ALA A 603 -45.53 -41.57 -31.91
CA ALA A 603 -45.70 -41.57 -33.36
C ALA A 603 -44.44 -41.05 -34.06
N ARG A 604 -44.05 -41.74 -35.12
CA ARG A 604 -43.08 -41.26 -36.11
C ARG A 604 -43.84 -40.88 -37.37
N VAL A 605 -43.64 -39.67 -37.87
CA VAL A 605 -44.26 -39.18 -39.11
C VAL A 605 -43.14 -38.79 -40.07
N ASP A 606 -42.95 -39.58 -41.13
CA ASP A 606 -42.05 -39.24 -42.22
C ASP A 606 -42.92 -38.69 -43.38
N THR A 607 -42.64 -37.48 -43.85
CA THR A 607 -43.29 -36.89 -45.03
C THR A 607 -42.23 -36.69 -46.11
N VAL A 608 -42.43 -37.29 -47.29
CA VAL A 608 -41.49 -37.18 -48.41
C VAL A 608 -42.17 -36.47 -49.57
N GLY A 609 -41.63 -35.31 -49.97
CA GLY A 609 -42.30 -34.42 -50.94
C GLY A 609 -42.17 -34.82 -52.41
N ALA A 610 -41.15 -35.59 -52.79
CA ALA A 610 -40.91 -36.00 -54.18
C ALA A 610 -40.70 -37.52 -54.32
N ALA A 611 -39.60 -38.05 -53.77
CA ALA A 611 -39.28 -39.47 -53.87
C ALA A 611 -38.53 -39.97 -52.64
N GLU A 612 -38.95 -41.12 -52.10
CA GLU A 612 -38.19 -41.89 -51.11
C GLU A 612 -37.58 -43.10 -51.81
N ALA A 613 -36.27 -43.29 -51.71
CA ALA A 613 -35.58 -44.49 -52.18
C ALA A 613 -34.94 -45.20 -50.98
N ARG A 614 -35.46 -46.38 -50.62
CA ARG A 614 -34.90 -47.24 -49.57
C ARG A 614 -34.29 -48.48 -50.22
N THR A 615 -32.96 -48.62 -50.14
CA THR A 615 -32.22 -49.80 -50.60
C THR A 615 -31.75 -50.60 -49.39
N VAL A 616 -32.08 -51.89 -49.31
CA VAL A 616 -31.65 -52.79 -48.23
C VAL A 616 -30.81 -53.91 -48.85
N GLY A 617 -29.55 -54.05 -48.43
CA GLY A 617 -28.59 -55.00 -49.03
C GLY A 617 -28.75 -56.47 -48.59
N ALA A 618 -29.58 -56.73 -47.58
CA ALA A 618 -29.86 -58.07 -47.06
C ALA A 618 -31.36 -58.23 -46.77
N SER A 619 -31.76 -58.60 -45.55
CA SER A 619 -33.17 -58.74 -45.19
C SER A 619 -33.76 -57.42 -44.68
N GLN A 620 -34.94 -57.05 -45.19
CA GLN A 620 -35.81 -56.07 -44.54
C GLN A 620 -36.99 -56.79 -43.88
N THR A 621 -37.06 -56.77 -42.55
CA THR A 621 -38.18 -57.33 -41.79
C THR A 621 -39.06 -56.21 -41.25
N ASN A 622 -40.33 -56.18 -41.65
CA ASN A 622 -41.33 -55.25 -41.10
C ASN A 622 -42.38 -56.04 -40.31
N THR A 623 -42.30 -56.02 -38.98
CA THR A 623 -43.30 -56.64 -38.10
C THR A 623 -44.35 -55.61 -37.71
N ILE A 624 -45.61 -55.81 -38.12
CA ILE A 624 -46.71 -54.89 -37.80
C ILE A 624 -47.63 -55.53 -36.76
N GLY A 625 -47.70 -54.93 -35.57
CA GLY A 625 -48.43 -55.50 -34.43
C GLY A 625 -49.95 -55.34 -34.43
N ALA A 626 -50.52 -54.46 -35.26
CA ALA A 626 -51.97 -54.21 -35.31
C ALA A 626 -52.50 -54.12 -36.74
N THR A 627 -52.33 -52.97 -37.42
CA THR A 627 -52.86 -52.77 -38.78
C THR A 627 -51.83 -52.10 -39.65
N ARG A 628 -51.62 -52.66 -40.85
CA ARG A 628 -50.88 -52.02 -41.93
C ARG A 628 -51.86 -51.55 -42.99
N SER A 629 -51.95 -50.25 -43.22
CA SER A 629 -52.70 -49.67 -44.34
C SER A 629 -51.72 -49.14 -45.39
N VAL A 630 -51.93 -49.50 -46.65
CA VAL A 630 -51.16 -49.01 -47.80
C VAL A 630 -52.16 -48.46 -48.80
N SER A 631 -52.08 -47.16 -49.09
CA SER A 631 -52.89 -46.49 -50.11
C SER A 631 -51.98 -45.98 -51.21
N VAL A 632 -52.31 -46.26 -52.47
CA VAL A 632 -51.48 -45.90 -53.63
C VAL A 632 -52.33 -45.12 -54.61
N GLY A 633 -51.92 -43.87 -54.90
CA GLY A 633 -52.74 -42.91 -55.63
C GLY A 633 -52.77 -43.08 -57.16
N ILE A 634 -51.71 -43.62 -57.76
CA ILE A 634 -51.63 -43.81 -59.23
C ILE A 634 -51.34 -45.27 -59.59
N ASN A 635 -50.16 -45.78 -59.23
CA ASN A 635 -49.75 -47.13 -59.59
C ASN A 635 -48.87 -47.75 -58.50
N GLN A 636 -49.13 -49.02 -58.17
CA GLN A 636 -48.26 -49.84 -57.35
C GLN A 636 -47.76 -50.99 -58.22
N SER A 637 -46.44 -51.08 -58.41
CA SER A 637 -45.80 -52.22 -59.08
C SER A 637 -45.11 -53.08 -58.04
N HIS A 638 -45.40 -54.39 -58.06
CA HIS A 638 -44.68 -55.39 -57.29
C HIS A 638 -43.97 -56.33 -58.27
N SER A 639 -42.65 -56.21 -58.38
CA SER A 639 -41.82 -57.07 -59.22
C SER A 639 -41.06 -58.03 -58.32
N ILE A 640 -41.29 -59.33 -58.49
CA ILE A 640 -40.64 -60.38 -57.71
C ILE A 640 -39.70 -61.17 -58.61
N GLY A 641 -38.42 -61.27 -58.23
CA GLY A 641 -37.38 -61.87 -59.07
C GLY A 641 -37.29 -63.40 -59.03
N ALA A 642 -37.66 -64.03 -57.91
CA ALA A 642 -37.55 -65.50 -57.74
C ALA A 642 -38.88 -66.16 -57.33
N ALA A 643 -39.42 -65.84 -56.16
CA ALA A 643 -40.67 -66.40 -55.67
C ALA A 643 -41.42 -65.39 -54.79
N ASP A 644 -42.74 -65.34 -54.97
CA ASP A 644 -43.67 -64.60 -54.10
C ASP A 644 -44.63 -65.59 -53.44
N SER A 645 -44.90 -65.41 -52.14
CA SER A 645 -45.76 -66.31 -51.36
C SER A 645 -46.64 -65.50 -50.42
N TRP A 646 -47.96 -65.60 -50.63
CA TRP A 646 -48.97 -64.96 -49.80
C TRP A 646 -49.71 -66.04 -49.02
N ASP A 647 -49.56 -66.06 -47.70
CA ASP A 647 -50.33 -66.91 -46.79
C ASP A 647 -51.36 -66.07 -46.05
N ILE A 648 -52.65 -66.36 -46.25
CA ILE A 648 -53.76 -65.54 -45.78
C ILE A 648 -54.63 -66.40 -44.85
N GLY A 649 -54.53 -66.16 -43.55
CA GLY A 649 -55.12 -67.04 -42.53
C GLY A 649 -56.64 -66.96 -42.33
N ALA A 650 -57.35 -66.01 -42.94
CA ALA A 650 -58.81 -65.86 -42.76
C ALA A 650 -59.56 -65.64 -44.08
N SER A 651 -59.53 -64.43 -44.63
CA SER A 651 -60.23 -64.11 -45.88
C SER A 651 -59.42 -63.16 -46.75
N GLN A 652 -59.51 -63.39 -48.06
CA GLN A 652 -59.02 -62.45 -49.07
C GLN A 652 -60.21 -61.96 -49.89
N THR A 653 -60.35 -60.65 -50.01
CA THR A 653 -61.34 -60.02 -50.90
C THR A 653 -60.59 -59.16 -51.91
N VAL A 654 -60.80 -59.44 -53.19
CA VAL A 654 -60.22 -58.68 -54.31
C VAL A 654 -61.36 -58.04 -55.09
N ASN A 655 -61.48 -56.71 -54.98
CA ASN A 655 -62.44 -55.92 -55.74
C ASN A 655 -61.70 -55.21 -56.87
N VAL A 656 -62.05 -55.51 -58.13
CA VAL A 656 -61.47 -54.84 -59.31
C VAL A 656 -62.55 -53.98 -59.96
N GLY A 657 -62.34 -52.66 -59.99
CA GLY A 657 -63.35 -51.70 -60.45
C GLY A 657 -63.45 -51.49 -61.97
N ALA A 658 -62.51 -52.04 -62.74
CA ALA A 658 -62.50 -51.97 -64.21
C ALA A 658 -62.18 -53.36 -64.80
N ASN A 659 -61.06 -53.52 -65.50
CA ASN A 659 -60.67 -54.79 -66.11
C ASN A 659 -59.64 -55.52 -65.24
N GLN A 660 -59.86 -56.81 -65.00
CA GLN A 660 -58.83 -57.72 -64.50
C GLN A 660 -58.30 -58.55 -65.66
N SER A 661 -56.99 -58.47 -65.95
CA SER A 661 -56.31 -59.35 -66.89
C SER A 661 -55.33 -60.25 -66.13
N VAL A 662 -55.47 -61.56 -66.30
CA VAL A 662 -54.55 -62.56 -65.75
C VAL A 662 -53.89 -63.28 -66.92
N THR A 663 -52.58 -63.09 -67.09
CA THR A 663 -51.79 -63.80 -68.10
C THR A 663 -50.86 -64.78 -67.37
N VAL A 664 -51.00 -66.08 -67.64
CA VAL A 664 -50.15 -67.12 -67.04
C VAL A 664 -49.23 -67.67 -68.13
N GLY A 665 -47.91 -67.50 -67.95
CA GLY A 665 -46.92 -67.85 -68.99
C GLY A 665 -46.61 -69.34 -69.14
N SER A 666 -46.97 -70.18 -68.16
CA SER A 666 -46.77 -71.63 -68.21
C SER A 666 -48.05 -72.38 -67.85
N ALA A 667 -48.17 -72.92 -66.63
CA ALA A 667 -49.35 -73.68 -66.21
C ALA A 667 -50.14 -72.91 -65.15
N GLN A 668 -51.45 -72.83 -65.31
CA GLN A 668 -52.37 -72.38 -64.27
C GLN A 668 -53.14 -73.59 -63.72
N SER A 669 -53.14 -73.75 -62.40
CA SER A 669 -53.93 -74.77 -61.70
C SER A 669 -54.91 -74.07 -60.76
N PHE A 670 -56.19 -74.43 -60.85
CA PHE A 670 -57.23 -73.94 -59.95
C PHE A 670 -57.90 -75.13 -59.27
N SER A 671 -57.74 -75.23 -57.95
CA SER A 671 -58.36 -76.28 -57.13
C SER A 671 -59.37 -75.65 -56.18
N VAL A 672 -60.64 -76.04 -56.29
CA VAL A 672 -61.73 -75.55 -55.43
C VAL A 672 -62.23 -76.72 -54.60
N GLY A 673 -62.00 -76.67 -53.29
CA GLY A 673 -62.29 -77.80 -52.38
C GLY A 673 -63.78 -78.04 -52.10
N ALA A 674 -64.66 -77.08 -52.35
CA ALA A 674 -66.09 -77.19 -52.07
C ALA A 674 -66.97 -76.96 -53.32
N ALA A 675 -67.24 -75.70 -53.68
CA ALA A 675 -68.10 -75.37 -54.80
C ALA A 675 -67.51 -74.22 -55.62
N ARG A 676 -67.55 -74.34 -56.96
CA ARG A 676 -67.26 -73.25 -57.90
C ARG A 676 -68.58 -72.80 -58.51
N SER A 677 -68.92 -71.52 -58.34
CA SER A 677 -70.03 -70.85 -59.02
C SER A 677 -69.48 -69.80 -59.97
N ALA A 678 -69.95 -69.78 -61.21
CA ALA A 678 -69.65 -68.75 -62.20
C ALA A 678 -70.96 -68.22 -62.78
N SER A 679 -71.15 -66.90 -62.73
CA SER A 679 -72.29 -66.19 -63.31
C SER A 679 -71.73 -65.18 -64.30
N ILE A 680 -71.99 -65.39 -65.60
CA ILE A 680 -71.53 -64.51 -66.67
C ILE A 680 -72.76 -63.78 -67.21
N GLY A 681 -72.73 -62.45 -67.18
CA GLY A 681 -73.91 -61.62 -67.49
C GLY A 681 -74.10 -61.27 -68.98
N ALA A 682 -73.10 -61.53 -69.82
CA ALA A 682 -73.15 -61.30 -71.27
C ALA A 682 -72.69 -62.56 -72.01
N ASP A 683 -71.56 -62.51 -72.71
CA ASP A 683 -71.03 -63.66 -73.47
C ASP A 683 -69.96 -64.40 -72.65
N ASP A 684 -70.10 -65.73 -72.55
CA ASP A 684 -69.01 -66.62 -72.14
C ASP A 684 -68.42 -67.29 -73.39
N SER A 685 -67.19 -66.92 -73.76
CA SER A 685 -66.47 -67.50 -74.90
C SER A 685 -65.29 -68.33 -74.43
N THR A 686 -65.33 -69.63 -74.71
CA THR A 686 -64.19 -70.53 -74.49
C THR A 686 -63.58 -70.93 -75.84
N SER A 687 -62.33 -70.54 -76.07
CA SER A 687 -61.55 -70.94 -77.25
C SER A 687 -60.34 -71.78 -76.80
N VAL A 688 -60.30 -73.04 -77.24
CA VAL A 688 -59.22 -73.98 -76.89
C VAL A 688 -58.48 -74.34 -78.18
N GLY A 689 -57.21 -73.94 -78.29
CA GLY A 689 -56.37 -74.27 -79.45
C GLY A 689 -55.88 -75.72 -79.50
N GLY A 690 -55.95 -76.43 -78.36
CA GLY A 690 -55.64 -77.85 -78.20
C GLY A 690 -56.88 -78.72 -77.99
N ALA A 691 -56.69 -79.90 -77.37
CA ALA A 691 -57.81 -80.77 -77.03
C ALA A 691 -58.64 -80.17 -75.88
N HIS A 692 -59.96 -80.11 -76.05
CA HIS A 692 -60.90 -79.83 -74.97
C HIS A 692 -61.53 -81.14 -74.49
N THR A 693 -61.18 -81.57 -73.28
CA THR A 693 -61.72 -82.79 -72.65
C THR A 693 -62.67 -82.39 -71.53
N LEU A 694 -63.96 -82.72 -71.69
CA LEU A 694 -64.96 -82.54 -70.65
C LEU A 694 -65.29 -83.90 -70.02
N GLY A 695 -64.84 -84.12 -68.77
CA GLY A 695 -65.14 -85.31 -67.98
C GLY A 695 -66.18 -85.01 -66.92
N ILE A 696 -67.36 -85.65 -67.01
CA ILE A 696 -68.46 -85.48 -66.05
C ILE A 696 -68.80 -86.84 -65.47
N ALA A 697 -68.56 -87.04 -64.17
CA ALA A 697 -68.67 -88.35 -63.53
C ALA A 697 -70.11 -88.76 -63.18
N LYS A 698 -71.04 -87.81 -63.04
CA LYS A 698 -72.44 -88.10 -62.65
C LYS A 698 -73.42 -87.87 -63.80
N GLY A 699 -73.68 -86.62 -64.16
CA GLY A 699 -74.65 -86.29 -65.20
C GLY A 699 -74.36 -84.93 -65.82
N SER A 700 -74.61 -84.82 -67.12
CA SER A 700 -74.55 -83.57 -67.87
C SER A 700 -75.93 -83.29 -68.44
N ALA A 701 -76.41 -82.06 -68.26
CA ALA A 701 -77.65 -81.59 -68.86
C ALA A 701 -77.32 -80.34 -69.69
N ILE A 702 -77.61 -80.41 -70.99
CA ILE A 702 -77.52 -79.28 -71.89
C ILE A 702 -78.95 -78.93 -72.30
N SER A 703 -79.44 -77.79 -71.83
CA SER A 703 -80.75 -77.24 -72.21
C SER A 703 -80.51 -76.01 -73.07
N VAL A 704 -80.99 -76.05 -74.32
CA VAL A 704 -80.87 -74.94 -75.27
C VAL A 704 -82.28 -74.43 -75.55
N GLY A 705 -82.51 -73.13 -75.34
CA GLY A 705 -83.84 -72.53 -75.47
C GLY A 705 -84.29 -72.28 -76.91
N GLU A 706 -83.34 -72.15 -77.84
CA GLU A 706 -83.58 -71.96 -79.27
C GLU A 706 -82.87 -73.05 -80.08
N ASP A 707 -82.07 -72.70 -81.09
CA ASP A 707 -81.44 -73.69 -81.98
C ASP A 707 -80.15 -74.26 -81.39
N SER A 708 -80.02 -75.60 -81.44
CA SER A 708 -78.77 -76.30 -81.21
C SER A 708 -78.23 -76.84 -82.52
N SER A 709 -76.99 -76.49 -82.88
CA SER A 709 -76.33 -77.01 -84.07
C SER A 709 -75.04 -77.76 -83.70
N ILE A 710 -74.92 -79.00 -84.17
CA ILE A 710 -73.71 -79.80 -84.05
C ILE A 710 -73.14 -79.97 -85.46
N LYS A 711 -72.10 -79.21 -85.79
CA LYS A 711 -71.38 -79.32 -87.06
C LYS A 711 -70.05 -80.04 -86.85
N VAL A 712 -69.96 -81.28 -87.32
CA VAL A 712 -68.72 -82.07 -87.22
C VAL A 712 -68.07 -82.21 -88.59
N GLY A 713 -66.83 -81.72 -88.72
CA GLY A 713 -66.13 -81.67 -90.02
C GLY A 713 -65.60 -83.00 -90.54
N LYS A 714 -65.53 -84.06 -89.71
CA LYS A 714 -65.05 -85.39 -90.13
C LYS A 714 -66.01 -86.52 -89.74
N LYS A 715 -66.03 -86.92 -88.47
CA LYS A 715 -66.82 -88.06 -87.99
C LYS A 715 -67.55 -87.69 -86.71
N LEU A 716 -68.87 -87.77 -86.73
CA LEU A 716 -69.67 -87.79 -85.51
C LEU A 716 -69.86 -89.25 -85.10
N VAL A 717 -69.42 -89.60 -83.90
CA VAL A 717 -69.72 -90.89 -83.26
C VAL A 717 -70.70 -90.61 -82.15
N ILE A 718 -71.90 -91.16 -82.26
CA ILE A 718 -72.82 -91.30 -81.14
C ILE A 718 -72.74 -92.76 -80.75
N ASP A 719 -72.10 -93.01 -79.61
CA ASP A 719 -71.95 -94.34 -79.02
C ASP A 719 -72.64 -94.31 -77.65
N ALA A 720 -73.71 -95.09 -77.52
CA ALA A 720 -74.46 -95.22 -76.29
C ALA A 720 -74.49 -96.70 -75.90
N GLY A 721 -74.20 -96.99 -74.63
CA GLY A 721 -74.02 -98.37 -74.17
C GLY A 721 -75.31 -99.21 -74.08
N ASP A 722 -76.49 -98.60 -74.18
CA ASP A 722 -77.76 -99.33 -74.06
C ASP A 722 -78.73 -99.03 -75.21
N GLU A 723 -79.05 -97.74 -75.43
CA GLU A 723 -80.02 -97.32 -76.43
C GLU A 723 -79.62 -95.98 -77.05
N ILE A 724 -79.73 -95.88 -78.38
CA ILE A 724 -79.79 -94.60 -79.09
C ILE A 724 -81.23 -94.40 -79.55
N LEU A 725 -81.87 -93.37 -79.01
CA LEU A 725 -83.23 -92.95 -79.37
C LEU A 725 -83.16 -91.59 -80.06
N ILE A 726 -83.49 -91.58 -81.35
CA ILE A 726 -83.76 -90.34 -82.08
C ILE A 726 -85.27 -90.20 -82.15
N GLN A 727 -85.82 -89.27 -81.38
CA GLN A 727 -87.26 -89.07 -81.26
C GLN A 727 -87.65 -87.65 -81.65
N THR A 728 -88.70 -87.55 -82.47
CA THR A 728 -89.36 -86.29 -82.80
C THR A 728 -90.86 -86.48 -82.69
N GLY A 729 -91.46 -85.96 -81.62
CA GLY A 729 -92.85 -86.25 -81.29
C GLY A 729 -93.09 -87.75 -81.10
N SER A 730 -94.06 -88.32 -81.83
CA SER A 730 -94.40 -89.75 -81.79
C SER A 730 -93.59 -90.62 -82.77
N ALA A 731 -92.76 -90.03 -83.64
CA ALA A 731 -91.89 -90.77 -84.55
C ALA A 731 -90.54 -91.06 -83.88
N LYS A 732 -90.05 -92.29 -84.02
CA LYS A 732 -88.75 -92.66 -83.46
C LYS A 732 -87.98 -93.64 -84.33
N ILE A 733 -86.67 -93.44 -84.35
CA ILE A 733 -85.68 -94.42 -84.80
C ILE A 733 -84.94 -94.86 -83.56
N MET A 734 -85.12 -96.13 -83.20
CA MET A 734 -84.51 -96.71 -82.02
C MET A 734 -83.49 -97.76 -82.44
N MET A 735 -82.27 -97.60 -81.95
CA MET A 735 -81.20 -98.58 -82.07
C MET A 735 -80.86 -99.10 -80.67
N LYS A 736 -81.09 -100.38 -80.44
CA LYS A 736 -80.75 -101.04 -79.18
C LYS A 736 -79.44 -101.80 -79.30
N LYS A 737 -78.78 -102.03 -78.16
CA LYS A 737 -77.51 -102.78 -78.11
C LYS A 737 -77.58 -104.22 -78.66
N ASP A 738 -78.76 -104.83 -78.70
CA ASP A 738 -78.95 -106.19 -79.22
C ASP A 738 -79.01 -106.28 -80.75
N GLY A 739 -78.85 -105.14 -81.44
CA GLY A 739 -78.89 -105.03 -82.89
C GLY A 739 -80.29 -104.81 -83.45
N THR A 740 -81.33 -104.75 -82.61
CA THR A 740 -82.67 -104.41 -83.03
C THR A 740 -82.72 -102.96 -83.48
N ILE A 741 -83.17 -102.75 -84.73
CA ILE A 741 -83.52 -101.44 -85.24
C ILE A 741 -85.04 -101.40 -85.39
N ALA A 742 -85.69 -100.58 -84.58
CA ALA A 742 -87.12 -100.32 -84.68
C ALA A 742 -87.33 -98.95 -85.30
N ILE A 743 -88.01 -98.94 -86.45
CA ILE A 743 -88.50 -97.72 -87.09
C ILE A 743 -90.00 -97.70 -86.87
N GLU A 744 -90.46 -96.78 -86.03
CA GLU A 744 -91.88 -96.63 -85.69
C GLU A 744 -92.39 -95.27 -86.16
N GLY A 745 -93.44 -95.30 -86.97
CA GLY A 745 -94.11 -94.11 -87.49
C GLY A 745 -95.52 -94.45 -87.98
N LYS A 746 -96.42 -93.45 -87.97
CA LYS A 746 -97.83 -93.60 -88.38
C LYS A 746 -97.94 -94.07 -89.85
N ASP A 747 -97.16 -93.48 -90.73
CA ASP A 747 -97.03 -93.84 -92.14
C ASP A 747 -95.54 -94.05 -92.45
N ILE A 748 -95.16 -95.25 -92.90
CA ILE A 748 -93.79 -95.53 -93.35
C ILE A 748 -93.80 -95.60 -94.87
N SER A 749 -93.43 -94.50 -95.53
CA SER A 749 -93.31 -94.43 -96.98
C SER A 749 -91.84 -94.64 -97.38
N VAL A 750 -91.55 -95.78 -98.01
CA VAL A 750 -90.24 -96.04 -98.61
C VAL A 750 -90.35 -95.84 -100.12
N LYS A 751 -89.87 -94.69 -100.62
CA LYS A 751 -89.86 -94.35 -102.05
C LYS A 751 -88.45 -94.53 -102.61
N GLY A 752 -88.23 -95.61 -103.36
CA GLY A 752 -86.99 -95.82 -104.11
C GLY A 752 -87.12 -95.27 -105.54
N SER A 753 -86.14 -94.49 -106.00
CA SER A 753 -86.00 -94.13 -107.42
C SER A 753 -85.35 -95.25 -108.27
N GLY A 754 -84.85 -96.31 -107.61
CA GLY A 754 -84.34 -97.55 -108.21
C GLY A 754 -84.97 -98.80 -107.58
N LYS A 755 -84.32 -99.97 -107.68
CA LYS A 755 -84.83 -101.24 -107.09
C LYS A 755 -84.77 -101.22 -105.56
N ILE A 756 -85.90 -101.48 -104.90
CA ILE A 756 -85.93 -101.88 -103.49
C ILE A 756 -85.70 -103.39 -103.43
N SER A 757 -84.60 -103.84 -102.81
CA SER A 757 -84.29 -105.25 -102.64
C SER A 757 -84.42 -105.62 -101.17
N ILE A 758 -85.40 -106.47 -100.84
CA ILE A 758 -85.50 -107.07 -99.50
C ILE A 758 -84.99 -108.51 -99.63
N LYS A 759 -83.85 -108.80 -99.03
CA LYS A 759 -83.28 -110.15 -98.93
C LYS A 759 -83.31 -110.56 -97.47
N ALA A 760 -83.99 -111.66 -97.17
CA ALA A 760 -83.89 -112.34 -95.88
C ALA A 760 -83.31 -113.73 -96.09
N SER A 761 -82.51 -114.20 -95.14
CA SER A 761 -81.95 -115.55 -95.12
C SER A 761 -82.95 -116.61 -94.62
N SER A 762 -84.10 -116.17 -94.12
CA SER A 762 -85.23 -117.01 -93.70
C SER A 762 -86.53 -116.39 -94.24
N ASP A 763 -87.52 -116.14 -93.40
CA ASP A 763 -88.86 -115.75 -93.86
C ASP A 763 -88.99 -114.22 -93.97
N VAL A 764 -89.54 -113.77 -95.10
CA VAL A 764 -90.14 -112.44 -95.20
C VAL A 764 -91.63 -112.61 -94.97
N VAL A 765 -92.08 -112.29 -93.76
CA VAL A 765 -93.50 -112.36 -93.39
C VAL A 765 -94.13 -110.98 -93.61
N ILE A 766 -94.84 -110.82 -94.72
CA ILE A 766 -95.72 -109.66 -94.95
C ILE A 766 -97.14 -110.09 -94.62
N LYS A 767 -97.74 -109.48 -93.59
CA LYS A 767 -99.14 -109.70 -93.23
C LYS A 767 -99.94 -108.44 -93.56
N GLY A 768 -100.95 -108.59 -94.42
CA GLY A 768 -101.89 -107.53 -94.79
C GLY A 768 -103.27 -108.12 -95.07
N SER A 769 -104.33 -107.39 -94.72
CA SER A 769 -105.72 -107.83 -94.89
C SER A 769 -106.13 -108.06 -96.34
N THR A 770 -105.44 -107.44 -97.30
CA THR A 770 -105.55 -107.69 -98.74
C THR A 770 -104.18 -107.49 -99.38
N ILE A 771 -103.62 -108.53 -100.00
CA ILE A 771 -102.43 -108.42 -100.86
C ILE A 771 -102.94 -108.59 -102.29
N SER A 772 -103.02 -107.50 -103.05
CA SER A 772 -103.49 -107.50 -104.45
C SER A 772 -102.32 -107.80 -105.38
N GLU A 773 -102.42 -108.79 -106.27
CA GLU A 773 -101.40 -109.04 -107.30
C GLU A 773 -101.57 -108.11 -108.50
N ASN A 774 -100.50 -107.39 -108.82
CA ASN A 774 -99.99 -107.15 -110.18
C ASN A 774 -98.50 -106.83 -110.08
#